data_AF-A0A7C8QYH0-F1
#
_entry.id   AF-A0A7C8QYH0-F1
#
_cell.length_a   1.000
_cell.length_b   1.000
_cell.length_c   1.000
_cell.angle_alpha   90.00
_cell.angle_beta   90.00
_cell.angle_gamma   90.00
#
_symmetry.space_group_name_H-M   'P 1'
#
loop_
_entity.id
_entity.type
_entity.pdbx_description
1 polymer ?
#
loop_
_entity_poly.entity_id
_entity_poly.type
_entity_poly.pdbx_seq_one_letter_code
_entity_poly.pdbx_strand_id
1 'polypeptide(L)'
;MTSSSSSKIALTGSPDSGATLRTPTDGSTKKANELLQQNHDNFHIFWDFEDRLHNHVAHHLLAIYALGATAEELQSAYDTNVKTQIPIGDKKPPVLRDISNSDDWGKYLADAENYATFLQYFQDSIEKIGWQETIKKYIFSEKAVADGMPERLVAGFLHPWIHVGYGVEFEQPAIIAEGLAQTAVHDDWPGKYLKACMVAAAAASSKNVEYGNGTTITSLFNEAHGSEKLRKSTKWSDPQKNKAVYANALEEMVALASKWYIPPTASDETIARASAELASASAFICSATPRLDKKVKFDFFLMHTVTSSVFLDVWVRQKWLGNAEKSVLINYFGWMVVNMYVSRGCADINFDQVMNYKPRKRDGQWADVAARATRLKDDGHVSKTVRALVNAEKVSQRYGKTEGFEVGTGLYLKIAEMALDAAEEQEQSNGEEPLWVRSTGHPEAWAKFALVRFKVFKIYSAPNIHVAVHKDGWWSSIRETSMFYKNILLVVSATLITFSQALPAPADSGPSDLESKYAKLRAENPFPAKEPYIHVDGGEVSSSAVAARGFFDSIFSFFGGGPKDEDHDAENPSCGNDVECQTNEAIFSTDMKGFIEDHRNKGLNSPPLIYDADGCSVPAKVADFFKIDKDFPYGYEFLYSCYRHDFGYRNYKQQNRFTEPNRKLLDDNFQKDLLDQCKSQFPKADVFHLKQLFERKWCKTVAKVYYEFVRLCGGGGCKVETVKNMFKGIEH
;
A
#
# COMPACT_ATOMS: atom_id res chain seq x y z
N MET A 1 -30.32 14.19 19.08
CA MET A 1 -28.98 13.66 18.79
C MET A 1 -29.09 12.88 17.49
N THR A 2 -28.24 13.15 16.50
CA THR A 2 -28.20 12.37 15.26
C THR A 2 -27.66 10.97 15.57
N SER A 3 -28.41 9.91 15.25
CA SER A 3 -27.93 8.53 15.36
C SER A 3 -26.91 8.25 14.25
N SER A 4 -25.97 7.34 14.48
CA SER A 4 -25.11 6.82 13.43
C SER A 4 -25.94 6.04 12.41
N SER A 5 -25.49 6.00 11.15
CA SER A 5 -26.12 5.23 10.07
C SER A 5 -25.03 4.59 9.21
N SER A 6 -25.42 3.90 8.13
CA SER A 6 -24.46 3.34 7.17
C SER A 6 -23.58 4.38 6.48
N SER A 7 -23.97 5.65 6.47
CA SER A 7 -23.24 6.74 5.79
C SER A 7 -22.96 7.95 6.69
N LYS A 8 -23.41 7.92 7.95
CA LYS A 8 -23.25 9.01 8.90
C LYS A 8 -22.46 8.57 10.12
N ILE A 9 -21.32 9.23 10.34
CA ILE A 9 -20.53 9.10 11.56
C ILE A 9 -21.18 9.90 12.69
N ALA A 10 -21.37 9.24 13.84
CA ALA A 10 -21.90 9.86 15.05
C ALA A 10 -21.36 9.14 16.29
N LEU A 11 -20.13 9.48 16.67
CA LEU A 11 -19.54 9.15 17.96
C LEU A 11 -20.31 9.87 19.07
N THR A 12 -20.62 9.14 20.14
CA THR A 12 -21.34 9.63 21.32
C THR A 12 -20.46 9.74 22.57
N GLY A 13 -19.24 9.23 22.52
CA GLY A 13 -18.30 9.20 23.63
C GLY A 13 -17.15 8.23 23.37
N SER A 14 -16.44 7.82 24.41
CA SER A 14 -15.44 6.76 24.32
C SER A 14 -16.08 5.42 23.91
N PRO A 15 -15.34 4.53 23.24
CA PRO A 15 -15.81 3.18 23.02
C PRO A 15 -15.83 2.41 24.35
N ASP A 16 -16.69 1.39 24.44
CA ASP A 16 -16.67 0.42 25.53
C ASP A 16 -15.49 -0.55 25.32
N SER A 17 -14.30 -0.12 25.72
CA SER A 17 -13.04 -0.82 25.46
C SER A 17 -12.07 -0.73 26.62
N GLY A 18 -11.32 -1.82 26.84
CA GLY A 18 -10.18 -1.83 27.77
C GLY A 18 -9.08 -0.84 27.42
N ALA A 19 -9.07 -0.34 26.18
CA ALA A 19 -8.05 0.53 25.61
C ALA A 19 -8.35 2.04 25.74
N THR A 20 -9.40 2.42 26.47
CA THR A 20 -9.76 3.83 26.68
C THR A 20 -9.14 4.36 27.96
N LEU A 21 -8.38 5.47 27.85
CA LEU A 21 -7.67 6.04 28.99
C LEU A 21 -8.27 7.34 29.53
N ARG A 22 -9.01 8.09 28.70
CA ARG A 22 -9.64 9.35 29.08
C ARG A 22 -10.97 9.52 28.37
N THR A 23 -11.89 10.22 29.00
CA THR A 23 -13.18 10.59 28.41
C THR A 23 -12.97 11.81 27.48
N PRO A 24 -13.31 11.71 26.19
CA PRO A 24 -13.27 12.83 25.26
C PRO A 24 -14.23 13.95 25.70
N THR A 25 -13.86 15.19 25.38
CA THR A 25 -14.74 16.35 25.58
C THR A 25 -15.78 16.44 24.46
N ASP A 26 -16.89 17.16 24.68
CA ASP A 26 -17.87 17.45 23.62
C ASP A 26 -17.23 18.10 22.39
N GLY A 27 -16.24 18.98 22.61
CA GLY A 27 -15.46 19.62 21.54
C GLY A 27 -14.65 18.60 20.74
N SER A 28 -13.94 17.70 21.42
CA SER A 28 -13.20 16.59 20.79
C SER A 28 -14.14 15.67 20.01
N THR A 29 -15.29 15.28 20.59
CA THR A 29 -16.29 14.42 19.94
C THR A 29 -16.87 15.05 18.69
N LYS A 30 -17.25 16.34 18.76
CA LYS A 30 -17.72 17.08 17.59
C LYS A 30 -16.67 17.13 16.49
N LYS A 31 -15.42 17.41 16.85
CA LYS A 31 -14.31 17.49 15.88
C LYS A 31 -13.99 16.12 15.27
N ALA A 32 -13.95 15.05 16.07
CA ALA A 32 -13.75 13.69 15.57
C ALA A 32 -14.85 13.29 14.57
N ASN A 33 -16.12 13.55 14.89
CA ASN A 33 -17.24 13.30 13.96
C ASN A 33 -17.11 14.07 12.65
N GLU A 34 -16.72 15.34 12.71
CA GLU A 34 -16.50 16.18 11.53
C GLU A 34 -15.40 15.59 10.63
N LEU A 35 -14.23 15.29 11.20
CA LEU A 35 -13.06 14.82 10.44
C LEU A 35 -13.23 13.41 9.90
N LEU A 36 -13.84 12.50 10.68
CA LEU A 36 -14.16 11.16 10.23
C LEU A 36 -15.18 11.18 9.09
N GLN A 37 -16.22 12.03 9.17
CA GLN A 37 -17.16 12.21 8.08
C GLN A 37 -16.48 12.77 6.82
N GLN A 38 -15.58 13.75 6.97
CA GLN A 38 -14.80 14.25 5.83
C GLN A 38 -13.94 13.17 5.21
N ASN A 39 -13.36 12.27 6.01
CA ASN A 39 -12.62 11.12 5.48
C ASN A 39 -13.53 10.18 4.70
N HIS A 40 -14.66 9.79 5.30
CA HIS A 40 -15.67 8.91 4.70
C HIS A 40 -16.20 9.43 3.36
N ASP A 41 -16.47 10.74 3.30
CA ASP A 41 -17.12 11.33 2.14
C ASP A 41 -16.17 11.51 0.95
N ASN A 42 -14.89 11.78 1.22
CA ASN A 42 -13.96 12.31 0.22
C ASN A 42 -12.86 11.35 -0.20
N PHE A 43 -12.42 10.42 0.65
CA PHE A 43 -11.19 9.68 0.40
C PHE A 43 -11.39 8.19 0.16
N HIS A 44 -10.55 7.66 -0.71
CA HIS A 44 -10.46 6.23 -0.94
C HIS A 44 -9.79 5.52 0.25
N ILE A 45 -10.03 4.22 0.42
CA ILE A 45 -9.39 3.40 1.47
C ILE A 45 -7.90 3.13 1.22
N PHE A 46 -7.46 3.37 -0.01
CA PHE A 46 -6.08 3.30 -0.46
C PHE A 46 -5.68 4.68 -0.94
N TRP A 47 -4.45 5.09 -0.70
CA TRP A 47 -3.87 6.27 -1.34
C TRP A 47 -2.89 5.93 -2.45
N ASP A 48 -2.54 4.65 -2.59
CA ASP A 48 -1.79 4.10 -3.71
C ASP A 48 -2.42 2.76 -4.13
N PHE A 49 -2.80 2.63 -5.40
CA PHE A 49 -3.44 1.44 -5.94
C PHE A 49 -2.45 0.31 -6.27
N GLU A 50 -1.19 0.64 -6.59
CA GLU A 50 -0.19 -0.33 -7.05
C GLU A 50 0.37 -1.14 -5.87
N ASP A 51 0.77 -0.43 -4.81
CA ASP A 51 1.28 -0.99 -3.57
C ASP A 51 0.17 -1.24 -2.52
N ARG A 52 -1.08 -0.85 -2.85
CA ARG A 52 -2.27 -0.95 -1.98
C ARG A 52 -2.04 -0.33 -0.60
N LEU A 53 -1.45 0.86 -0.58
CA LEU A 53 -1.12 1.56 0.65
C LEU A 53 -2.37 2.21 1.24
N HIS A 54 -2.58 2.01 2.54
CA HIS A 54 -3.86 2.26 3.20
C HIS A 54 -4.01 3.69 3.71
N ASN A 55 -5.25 4.18 3.65
CA ASN A 55 -5.67 5.39 4.33
C ASN A 55 -5.78 5.14 5.85
N HIS A 56 -4.91 5.80 6.62
CA HIS A 56 -4.84 5.66 8.08
C HIS A 56 -5.63 6.71 8.86
N VAL A 57 -6.30 7.66 8.20
CA VAL A 57 -6.97 8.80 8.86
C VAL A 57 -7.96 8.32 9.93
N ALA A 58 -8.87 7.41 9.58
CA ALA A 58 -9.85 6.87 10.52
C ALA A 58 -9.17 6.13 11.69
N HIS A 59 -8.14 5.33 11.39
CA HIS A 59 -7.42 4.56 12.40
C HIS A 59 -6.69 5.46 13.39
N HIS A 60 -6.05 6.53 12.90
CA HIS A 60 -5.32 7.48 13.73
C HIS A 60 -6.31 8.27 14.61
N LEU A 61 -7.34 8.88 14.01
CA LEU A 61 -8.31 9.70 14.73
C LEU A 61 -9.02 8.92 15.84
N LEU A 62 -9.50 7.70 15.56
CA LEU A 62 -10.18 6.88 16.56
C LEU A 62 -9.23 6.43 17.67
N ALA A 63 -7.97 6.11 17.35
CA ALA A 63 -6.98 5.75 18.35
C ALA A 63 -6.71 6.91 19.32
N ILE A 64 -6.38 8.10 18.82
CA ILE A 64 -6.06 9.24 19.68
C ILE A 64 -7.30 9.81 20.38
N TYR A 65 -8.47 9.70 19.77
CA TYR A 65 -9.74 10.03 20.42
C TYR A 65 -9.97 9.15 21.66
N ALA A 66 -9.76 7.82 21.56
CA ALA A 66 -9.86 6.93 22.72
C ALA A 66 -8.77 7.17 23.79
N LEU A 67 -7.63 7.76 23.41
CA LEU A 67 -6.57 8.19 24.32
C LEU A 67 -6.84 9.56 24.96
N GLY A 68 -7.89 10.27 24.52
CA GLY A 68 -8.31 11.57 25.06
C GLY A 68 -7.75 12.79 24.35
N ALA A 69 -7.50 12.70 23.04
CA ALA A 69 -7.04 13.84 22.24
C ALA A 69 -8.02 15.03 22.30
N THR A 70 -7.44 16.22 22.32
CA THR A 70 -8.13 17.51 22.14
C THR A 70 -8.60 17.69 20.69
N ALA A 71 -9.49 18.66 20.45
CA ALA A 71 -9.93 18.98 19.09
C ALA A 71 -8.76 19.43 18.20
N GLU A 72 -7.78 20.13 18.78
CA GLU A 72 -6.59 20.62 18.09
C GLU A 72 -5.65 19.47 17.70
N GLU A 73 -5.44 18.49 18.60
CA GLU A 73 -4.65 17.29 18.30
C GLU A 73 -5.32 16.44 17.20
N LEU A 74 -6.65 16.28 17.25
CA LEU A 74 -7.40 15.59 16.20
C LEU A 74 -7.26 16.29 14.84
N GLN A 75 -7.38 17.61 14.80
CA GLN A 75 -7.20 18.38 13.57
C GLN A 75 -5.76 18.22 13.03
N SER A 76 -4.75 18.33 13.90
CA SER A 76 -3.35 18.16 13.51
C SER A 76 -3.07 16.77 12.94
N ALA A 77 -3.66 15.73 13.53
CA ALA A 77 -3.53 14.34 13.04
C ALA A 77 -4.18 14.17 11.65
N TYR A 78 -5.36 14.76 11.44
CA TYR A 78 -6.04 14.77 10.15
C TYR A 78 -5.20 15.50 9.08
N ASP A 79 -4.79 16.74 9.35
CA ASP A 79 -4.01 17.58 8.43
C ASP A 79 -2.68 16.92 8.01
N THR A 80 -2.10 16.10 8.90
CA THR A 80 -0.89 15.32 8.62
C THR A 80 -1.17 14.18 7.64
N ASN A 81 -2.28 13.47 7.80
CA ASN A 81 -2.58 12.25 7.06
C ASN A 81 -3.30 12.49 5.72
N VAL A 82 -4.05 13.60 5.57
CA VAL A 82 -4.84 13.86 4.35
C VAL A 82 -4.01 14.20 3.11
N LYS A 83 -2.78 14.69 3.29
CA LYS A 83 -1.93 15.22 2.19
C LYS A 83 -1.64 14.21 1.08
N THR A 84 -1.64 12.92 1.41
CA THR A 84 -1.33 11.84 0.46
C THR A 84 -2.58 11.13 -0.04
N GLN A 85 -3.76 11.41 0.53
CA GLN A 85 -4.98 10.66 0.21
C GLN A 85 -5.48 10.98 -1.20
N ILE A 86 -6.08 9.99 -1.83
CA ILE A 86 -6.71 10.13 -3.15
C ILE A 86 -8.24 10.22 -2.99
N PRO A 87 -8.93 10.91 -3.91
CA PRO A 87 -10.38 10.96 -3.90
C PRO A 87 -11.00 9.57 -3.97
N ILE A 88 -12.15 9.37 -3.31
CA ILE A 88 -12.90 8.10 -3.29
C ILE A 88 -13.33 7.61 -4.69
N GLY A 89 -13.35 8.50 -5.69
CA GLY A 89 -13.85 8.22 -7.03
C GLY A 89 -15.37 8.34 -7.12
N ASP A 90 -15.94 7.98 -8.27
CA ASP A 90 -17.38 8.05 -8.48
C ASP A 90 -18.10 7.02 -7.60
N LYS A 91 -19.04 7.49 -6.76
CA LYS A 91 -19.87 6.62 -5.89
C LYS A 91 -20.97 5.87 -6.65
N LYS A 92 -21.09 6.07 -7.97
CA LYS A 92 -22.17 5.55 -8.82
C LYS A 92 -21.73 4.90 -10.15
N PRO A 93 -20.73 4.00 -10.18
CA PRO A 93 -20.36 3.32 -11.43
C PRO A 93 -21.47 2.33 -11.86
N PRO A 94 -21.66 2.08 -13.17
CA PRO A 94 -22.74 1.23 -13.69
C PRO A 94 -22.73 -0.22 -13.17
N VAL A 95 -21.59 -0.69 -12.65
CA VAL A 95 -21.43 -1.98 -11.95
C VAL A 95 -22.41 -2.16 -10.77
N LEU A 96 -22.86 -1.05 -10.15
CA LEU A 96 -23.75 -1.06 -8.97
C LEU A 96 -25.13 -1.68 -9.19
N ARG A 97 -25.70 -1.63 -10.39
CA ARG A 97 -27.08 -2.14 -10.61
C ARG A 97 -27.17 -3.67 -10.59
N ASP A 98 -26.08 -4.36 -10.88
CA ASP A 98 -26.04 -5.83 -10.90
C ASP A 98 -25.69 -6.43 -9.53
N ILE A 99 -24.85 -5.77 -8.73
CA ILE A 99 -24.37 -6.33 -7.45
C ILE A 99 -25.42 -6.19 -6.34
N SER A 100 -26.17 -5.07 -6.26
CA SER A 100 -27.10 -4.81 -5.16
C SER A 100 -28.28 -5.80 -5.09
N ASN A 101 -28.55 -6.53 -6.18
CA ASN A 101 -29.65 -7.49 -6.31
C ASN A 101 -29.19 -8.93 -6.57
N SER A 102 -27.88 -9.21 -6.59
CA SER A 102 -27.35 -10.55 -6.85
C SER A 102 -26.38 -11.01 -5.77
N ASP A 103 -26.31 -12.33 -5.59
CA ASP A 103 -25.25 -12.98 -4.83
C ASP A 103 -24.00 -13.22 -5.71
N ASP A 104 -23.76 -12.41 -6.75
CA ASP A 104 -22.64 -12.58 -7.69
C ASP A 104 -21.46 -11.62 -7.40
N TRP A 105 -21.33 -11.10 -6.17
CA TRP A 105 -20.25 -10.16 -5.82
C TRP A 105 -18.84 -10.76 -5.97
N GLY A 106 -18.69 -12.09 -5.91
CA GLY A 106 -17.41 -12.79 -5.97
C GLY A 106 -16.55 -12.43 -7.19
N LYS A 107 -17.17 -12.15 -8.35
CA LYS A 107 -16.47 -11.80 -9.60
C LYS A 107 -15.86 -10.39 -9.60
N TYR A 108 -16.20 -9.56 -8.62
CA TYR A 108 -15.72 -8.19 -8.48
C TYR A 108 -14.71 -8.02 -7.35
N LEU A 109 -14.42 -9.09 -6.59
CA LEU A 109 -13.47 -9.06 -5.49
C LEU A 109 -12.04 -8.82 -5.95
N ALA A 110 -11.18 -8.39 -5.02
CA ALA A 110 -9.75 -8.15 -5.20
C ALA A 110 -9.37 -7.01 -6.16
N ASP A 111 -10.34 -6.25 -6.64
CA ASP A 111 -10.14 -5.08 -7.49
C ASP A 111 -10.30 -3.79 -6.67
N ALA A 112 -9.21 -3.02 -6.57
CA ALA A 112 -9.16 -1.79 -5.79
C ALA A 112 -10.06 -0.68 -6.34
N GLU A 113 -10.35 -0.69 -7.65
CA GLU A 113 -11.23 0.31 -8.29
C GLU A 113 -12.70 0.13 -7.86
N ASN A 114 -13.07 -1.07 -7.40
CA ASN A 114 -14.44 -1.37 -6.96
C ASN A 114 -14.74 -0.92 -5.53
N TYR A 115 -13.83 -0.21 -4.84
CA TYR A 115 -14.05 0.19 -3.43
C TYR A 115 -15.32 1.01 -3.22
N ALA A 116 -15.53 2.08 -4.02
CA ALA A 116 -16.71 2.93 -3.87
C ALA A 116 -18.02 2.15 -4.13
N THR A 117 -17.97 1.20 -5.08
CA THR A 117 -19.06 0.26 -5.36
C THR A 117 -19.37 -0.62 -4.16
N PHE A 118 -18.35 -1.26 -3.59
CA PHE A 118 -18.53 -2.11 -2.42
C PHE A 118 -18.94 -1.33 -1.18
N LEU A 119 -18.47 -0.10 -1.02
CA LEU A 119 -18.89 0.77 0.08
C LEU A 119 -20.40 0.97 0.03
N GLN A 120 -20.94 1.45 -1.11
CA GLN A 120 -22.38 1.62 -1.26
C GLN A 120 -23.14 0.30 -1.07
N TYR A 121 -22.62 -0.81 -1.60
CA TYR A 121 -23.22 -2.12 -1.45
C TYR A 121 -23.36 -2.55 0.02
N PHE A 122 -22.30 -2.40 0.82
CA PHE A 122 -22.36 -2.72 2.25
C PHE A 122 -23.20 -1.71 3.03
N GLN A 123 -23.23 -0.44 2.62
CA GLN A 123 -24.13 0.55 3.22
C GLN A 123 -25.59 0.15 3.04
N ASP A 124 -25.99 -0.23 1.83
CA ASP A 124 -27.35 -0.67 1.52
C ASP A 124 -27.71 -1.94 2.29
N SER A 125 -26.76 -2.89 2.43
CA SER A 125 -27.00 -4.06 3.27
C SER A 125 -27.20 -3.69 4.73
N ILE A 126 -26.38 -2.79 5.29
CA ILE A 126 -26.48 -2.38 6.69
C ILE A 126 -27.82 -1.72 6.97
N GLU A 127 -28.30 -0.85 6.07
CA GLU A 127 -29.63 -0.24 6.20
C GLU A 127 -30.76 -1.28 6.15
N LYS A 128 -30.57 -2.37 5.41
CA LYS A 128 -31.58 -3.42 5.25
C LYS A 128 -31.64 -4.41 6.40
N ILE A 129 -30.50 -4.89 6.89
CA ILE A 129 -30.43 -6.00 7.86
C ILE A 129 -29.65 -5.70 9.14
N GLY A 130 -29.08 -4.50 9.26
CA GLY A 130 -28.22 -4.13 10.38
C GLY A 130 -26.79 -4.64 10.24
N TRP A 131 -25.85 -3.93 10.86
CA TRP A 131 -24.42 -4.17 10.68
C TRP A 131 -23.94 -5.51 11.24
N GLN A 132 -24.55 -6.02 12.32
CA GLN A 132 -24.20 -7.35 12.85
C GLN A 132 -24.50 -8.46 11.83
N GLU A 133 -25.70 -8.44 11.25
CA GLU A 133 -26.13 -9.45 10.28
C GLU A 133 -25.43 -9.26 8.93
N THR A 134 -25.07 -8.03 8.55
CA THR A 134 -24.18 -7.78 7.41
C THR A 134 -22.82 -8.46 7.60
N ILE A 135 -22.16 -8.30 8.76
CA ILE A 135 -20.87 -8.97 9.01
C ILE A 135 -21.02 -10.49 8.94
N LYS A 136 -22.06 -11.07 9.56
CA LYS A 136 -22.36 -12.50 9.45
C LYS A 136 -22.51 -12.96 8.01
N LYS A 137 -23.32 -12.25 7.24
CA LYS A 137 -23.60 -12.59 5.83
C LYS A 137 -22.33 -12.54 4.99
N TYR A 138 -21.51 -11.51 5.12
CA TYR A 138 -20.42 -11.25 4.18
C TYR A 138 -19.04 -11.72 4.63
N ILE A 139 -18.90 -12.19 5.88
CA ILE A 139 -17.68 -12.85 6.36
C ILE A 139 -17.92 -14.34 6.59
N PHE A 140 -19.02 -14.74 7.23
CA PHE A 140 -19.15 -16.10 7.78
C PHE A 140 -20.13 -17.03 7.03
N SER A 141 -20.91 -16.53 6.08
CA SER A 141 -21.78 -17.40 5.27
C SER A 141 -20.98 -18.38 4.41
N GLU A 142 -21.59 -19.50 4.02
CA GLU A 142 -20.95 -20.49 3.12
C GLU A 142 -20.42 -19.83 1.84
N LYS A 143 -21.19 -18.90 1.28
CA LYS A 143 -20.77 -18.12 0.12
C LYS A 143 -19.57 -17.23 0.42
N ALA A 144 -19.61 -16.48 1.52
CA ALA A 144 -18.50 -15.60 1.90
C ALA A 144 -17.20 -16.38 2.15
N VAL A 145 -17.29 -17.56 2.76
CA VAL A 145 -16.17 -18.49 2.96
C VAL A 145 -15.66 -19.02 1.61
N ALA A 146 -16.56 -19.43 0.71
CA ALA A 146 -16.18 -19.89 -0.64
C ALA A 146 -15.46 -18.79 -1.43
N ASP A 147 -15.94 -17.55 -1.33
CA ASP A 147 -15.35 -16.39 -2.00
C ASP A 147 -14.06 -15.89 -1.31
N GLY A 148 -13.71 -16.40 -0.12
CA GLY A 148 -12.47 -16.10 0.61
C GLY A 148 -12.51 -14.78 1.40
N MET A 149 -13.68 -14.35 1.87
CA MET A 149 -13.83 -13.11 2.64
C MET A 149 -13.15 -13.15 4.03
N PRO A 150 -13.21 -14.25 4.81
CA PRO A 150 -12.45 -14.36 6.06
C PRO A 150 -10.94 -14.21 5.90
N GLU A 151 -10.38 -14.75 4.83
CA GLU A 151 -8.96 -14.68 4.51
C GLU A 151 -8.57 -13.23 4.13
N ARG A 152 -9.40 -12.56 3.33
CA ARG A 152 -9.20 -11.15 2.98
C ARG A 152 -9.32 -10.22 4.18
N LEU A 153 -10.13 -10.55 5.18
CA LEU A 153 -10.27 -9.74 6.40
C LEU A 153 -8.92 -9.57 7.11
N VAL A 154 -8.06 -10.60 7.06
CA VAL A 154 -6.72 -10.57 7.66
C VAL A 154 -5.60 -10.32 6.62
N ALA A 155 -5.95 -9.98 5.38
CA ALA A 155 -4.99 -9.60 4.34
C ALA A 155 -4.46 -8.16 4.54
N GLY A 156 -3.66 -7.68 3.59
CA GLY A 156 -3.15 -6.30 3.58
C GLY A 156 -2.46 -5.86 4.87
N PHE A 157 -1.69 -6.72 5.56
CA PHE A 157 -1.13 -6.43 6.89
C PHE A 157 -2.19 -6.09 7.95
N LEU A 158 -3.33 -6.80 7.92
CA LEU A 158 -4.44 -6.70 8.87
C LEU A 158 -5.25 -5.39 8.77
N HIS A 159 -5.11 -4.60 7.71
CA HIS A 159 -5.86 -3.34 7.59
C HIS A 159 -7.38 -3.51 7.52
N PRO A 160 -7.95 -4.49 6.78
CA PRO A 160 -9.40 -4.70 6.82
C PRO A 160 -9.89 -5.09 8.22
N TRP A 161 -9.15 -5.98 8.90
CA TRP A 161 -9.37 -6.33 10.30
C TRP A 161 -9.35 -5.11 11.24
N ILE A 162 -8.34 -4.24 11.10
CA ILE A 162 -8.21 -3.01 11.90
C ILE A 162 -9.41 -2.10 11.65
N HIS A 163 -9.79 -1.93 10.39
CA HIS A 163 -10.85 -1.00 9.99
C HIS A 163 -12.23 -1.47 10.46
N VAL A 164 -12.59 -2.73 10.20
CA VAL A 164 -13.83 -3.33 10.72
C VAL A 164 -13.81 -3.35 12.26
N GLY A 165 -12.67 -3.67 12.86
CA GLY A 165 -12.49 -3.68 14.31
C GLY A 165 -12.81 -2.32 14.95
N TYR A 166 -12.32 -1.22 14.38
CA TYR A 166 -12.70 0.13 14.80
C TYR A 166 -14.20 0.41 14.63
N GLY A 167 -14.78 0.01 13.51
CA GLY A 167 -16.21 0.16 13.26
C GLY A 167 -17.08 -0.56 14.30
N VAL A 168 -16.73 -1.79 14.67
CA VAL A 168 -17.42 -2.58 15.69
C VAL A 168 -17.19 -2.01 17.09
N GLU A 169 -15.95 -1.61 17.40
CA GLU A 169 -15.59 -1.06 18.72
C GLU A 169 -16.34 0.23 19.06
N PHE A 170 -16.49 1.11 18.07
CA PHE A 170 -17.17 2.39 18.22
C PHE A 170 -18.64 2.36 17.77
N GLU A 171 -19.13 1.19 17.37
CA GLU A 171 -20.48 0.97 16.83
C GLU A 171 -20.84 2.00 15.74
N GLN A 172 -19.95 2.18 14.76
CA GLN A 172 -20.11 3.10 13.64
C GLN A 172 -20.38 2.32 12.34
N PRO A 173 -21.65 2.20 11.90
CA PRO A 173 -21.98 1.37 10.73
C PRO A 173 -21.32 1.85 9.43
N ALA A 174 -21.08 3.16 9.29
CA ALA A 174 -20.32 3.70 8.16
C ALA A 174 -18.87 3.19 8.08
N ILE A 175 -18.16 3.13 9.21
CA ILE A 175 -16.80 2.57 9.26
C ILE A 175 -16.82 1.05 9.05
N ILE A 176 -17.88 0.36 9.50
CA ILE A 176 -18.06 -1.07 9.21
C ILE A 176 -18.22 -1.29 7.70
N ALA A 177 -19.02 -0.46 7.02
CA ALA A 177 -19.16 -0.53 5.57
C ALA A 177 -17.84 -0.28 4.83
N GLU A 178 -17.07 0.73 5.25
CA GLU A 178 -15.71 0.99 4.75
C GLU A 178 -14.80 -0.23 4.91
N GLY A 179 -14.78 -0.85 6.09
CA GLY A 179 -13.94 -2.02 6.38
C GLY A 179 -14.35 -3.27 5.60
N LEU A 180 -15.65 -3.50 5.39
CA LEU A 180 -16.13 -4.58 4.53
C LEU A 180 -15.80 -4.33 3.06
N ALA A 181 -15.93 -3.08 2.60
CA ALA A 181 -15.50 -2.69 1.26
C ALA A 181 -14.00 -2.89 1.07
N GLN A 182 -13.20 -2.50 2.06
CA GLN A 182 -11.77 -2.75 2.12
C GLN A 182 -11.46 -4.25 2.04
N THR A 183 -12.19 -5.08 2.77
CA THR A 183 -12.06 -6.53 2.73
C THR A 183 -12.32 -7.06 1.32
N ALA A 184 -13.40 -6.61 0.67
CA ALA A 184 -13.79 -7.08 -0.66
C ALA A 184 -12.75 -6.75 -1.75
N VAL A 185 -12.13 -5.57 -1.68
CA VAL A 185 -11.13 -5.13 -2.68
C VAL A 185 -9.72 -5.66 -2.42
N HIS A 186 -9.47 -6.31 -1.28
CA HIS A 186 -8.18 -6.95 -1.00
C HIS A 186 -7.99 -8.28 -1.75
N ASP A 187 -6.74 -8.59 -2.07
CA ASP A 187 -6.35 -9.87 -2.67
C ASP A 187 -6.36 -11.00 -1.62
N ASP A 188 -6.65 -12.22 -2.07
CA ASP A 188 -6.71 -13.42 -1.21
C ASP A 188 -5.33 -14.06 -0.98
N TRP A 189 -4.30 -13.24 -0.84
CA TRP A 189 -2.94 -13.78 -0.70
C TRP A 189 -2.71 -14.68 0.52
N PRO A 190 -3.36 -14.49 1.69
CA PRO A 190 -3.15 -15.41 2.80
C PRO A 190 -3.99 -16.68 2.67
N GLY A 191 -4.95 -16.75 1.72
CA GLY A 191 -5.96 -17.80 1.73
C GLY A 191 -5.42 -19.21 1.53
N LYS A 192 -4.41 -19.39 0.68
CA LYS A 192 -3.73 -20.69 0.54
C LYS A 192 -3.14 -21.17 1.86
N TYR A 193 -2.50 -20.28 2.60
CA TYR A 193 -1.85 -20.59 3.87
C TYR A 193 -2.86 -20.84 5.00
N LEU A 194 -3.87 -19.97 5.13
CA LEU A 194 -4.87 -20.06 6.19
C LEU A 194 -5.76 -21.29 6.05
N LYS A 195 -6.21 -21.59 4.82
CA LYS A 195 -7.00 -22.79 4.54
C LYS A 195 -6.20 -24.07 4.80
N ALA A 196 -4.91 -24.09 4.44
CA ALA A 196 -4.03 -25.22 4.73
C ALA A 196 -3.80 -25.42 6.24
N CYS A 197 -3.61 -24.34 7.00
CA CYS A 197 -3.52 -24.40 8.47
C CYS A 197 -4.82 -24.94 9.09
N MET A 198 -5.98 -24.48 8.62
CA MET A 198 -7.28 -24.95 9.09
C MET A 198 -7.48 -26.44 8.85
N VAL A 199 -7.17 -26.92 7.64
CA VAL A 199 -7.26 -28.36 7.31
C VAL A 199 -6.32 -29.18 8.18
N ALA A 200 -5.06 -28.77 8.31
CA ALA A 200 -4.05 -29.48 9.11
C ALA A 200 -4.44 -29.53 10.60
N ALA A 201 -4.83 -28.39 11.17
CA ALA A 201 -5.19 -28.27 12.57
C ALA A 201 -6.48 -29.04 12.92
N ALA A 202 -7.52 -28.95 12.08
CA ALA A 202 -8.76 -29.69 12.28
C ALA A 202 -8.54 -31.21 12.16
N ALA A 203 -7.74 -31.66 11.18
CA ALA A 203 -7.40 -33.07 11.03
C ALA A 203 -6.62 -33.60 12.25
N ALA A 204 -5.70 -32.82 12.81
CA ALA A 204 -4.94 -33.21 13.99
C ALA A 204 -5.81 -33.20 15.26
N SER A 205 -6.63 -32.16 15.44
CA SER A 205 -7.56 -32.03 16.58
C SER A 205 -8.63 -33.11 16.61
N SER A 206 -9.11 -33.58 15.44
CA SER A 206 -10.04 -34.72 15.38
C SER A 206 -9.45 -36.05 15.89
N LYS A 207 -8.12 -36.18 15.90
CA LYS A 207 -7.40 -37.37 16.36
C LYS A 207 -6.91 -37.25 17.82
N ASN A 208 -6.75 -36.03 18.31
CA ASN A 208 -6.29 -35.76 19.67
C ASN A 208 -7.02 -34.53 20.23
N VAL A 209 -7.87 -34.76 21.24
CA VAL A 209 -8.66 -33.71 21.91
C VAL A 209 -7.77 -32.68 22.62
N GLU A 210 -6.55 -33.07 23.01
CA GLU A 210 -5.55 -32.17 23.61
C GLU A 210 -4.62 -31.53 22.56
N TYR A 211 -4.90 -31.67 21.25
CA TYR A 211 -4.08 -31.05 20.23
C TYR A 211 -4.01 -29.53 20.41
N GLY A 212 -2.79 -29.00 20.41
CA GLY A 212 -2.51 -27.58 20.66
C GLY A 212 -2.52 -27.20 22.14
N ASN A 213 -2.89 -28.09 23.05
CA ASN A 213 -2.77 -27.84 24.48
C ASN A 213 -1.29 -27.69 24.86
N GLY A 214 -0.94 -26.61 25.55
CA GLY A 214 0.44 -26.28 25.91
C GLY A 214 1.27 -25.63 24.78
N THR A 215 0.79 -25.61 23.53
CA THR A 215 1.44 -24.80 22.49
C THR A 215 1.12 -23.33 22.72
N THR A 216 2.13 -22.47 22.83
CA THR A 216 1.95 -21.02 22.90
C THR A 216 2.43 -20.34 21.62
N ILE A 217 1.91 -19.17 21.29
CA ILE A 217 2.39 -18.38 20.14
C ILE A 217 3.88 -18.05 20.29
N THR A 218 4.32 -17.76 21.52
CA THR A 218 5.74 -17.51 21.81
C THR A 218 6.62 -18.74 21.59
N SER A 219 6.14 -19.95 21.90
CA SER A 219 6.84 -21.19 21.57
C SER A 219 7.02 -21.35 20.05
N LEU A 220 6.02 -20.94 19.25
CA LEU A 220 6.12 -20.96 17.79
C LEU A 220 7.15 -19.97 17.25
N PHE A 221 7.32 -18.79 17.86
CA PHE A 221 8.39 -17.87 17.48
C PHE A 221 9.78 -18.47 17.73
N ASN A 222 9.96 -19.14 18.87
CA ASN A 222 11.22 -19.81 19.18
C ASN A 222 11.51 -20.97 18.22
N GLU A 223 10.50 -21.78 17.89
CA GLU A 223 10.65 -22.86 16.91
C GLU A 223 10.95 -22.32 15.49
N ALA A 224 10.27 -21.24 15.08
CA ALA A 224 10.56 -20.55 13.82
C ALA A 224 11.99 -20.00 13.75
N HIS A 225 12.50 -19.45 14.86
CA HIS A 225 13.89 -18.99 14.97
C HIS A 225 14.89 -20.15 14.90
N GLY A 226 14.54 -21.30 15.48
CA GLY A 226 15.35 -22.52 15.39
C GLY A 226 15.37 -23.17 14.00
N SER A 227 14.39 -22.87 13.14
CA SER A 227 14.27 -23.47 11.81
C SER A 227 15.09 -22.71 10.76
N GLU A 228 16.15 -23.35 10.25
CA GLU A 228 16.96 -22.78 9.17
C GLU A 228 16.14 -22.51 7.90
N LYS A 229 15.19 -23.39 7.55
CA LYS A 229 14.36 -23.24 6.35
C LYS A 229 13.42 -22.05 6.46
N LEU A 230 12.78 -21.84 7.61
CA LEU A 230 11.91 -20.67 7.84
C LEU A 230 12.73 -19.37 7.92
N ARG A 231 13.90 -19.38 8.55
CA ARG A 231 14.79 -18.21 8.57
C ARG A 231 15.26 -17.76 7.20
N LYS A 232 15.49 -18.71 6.29
CA LYS A 232 15.96 -18.45 4.93
C LYS A 232 14.84 -18.37 3.90
N SER A 233 13.56 -18.42 4.32
CA SER A 233 12.43 -18.42 3.38
C SER A 233 12.19 -17.05 2.72
N THR A 234 12.85 -16.00 3.18
CA THR A 234 12.77 -14.66 2.60
C THR A 234 14.15 -14.10 2.29
N LYS A 235 14.22 -13.26 1.26
CA LYS A 235 15.39 -12.50 0.83
C LYS A 235 15.09 -11.01 0.91
N TRP A 236 16.13 -10.19 1.04
CA TRP A 236 15.96 -8.74 1.05
C TRP A 236 15.27 -8.21 -0.22
N SER A 237 15.61 -8.79 -1.38
CA SER A 237 15.05 -8.45 -2.70
C SER A 237 13.59 -8.85 -2.90
N ASP A 238 12.99 -9.65 -2.01
CA ASP A 238 11.62 -10.09 -2.18
C ASP A 238 10.65 -8.90 -1.99
N PRO A 239 9.79 -8.60 -2.97
CA PRO A 239 8.88 -7.45 -2.90
C PRO A 239 7.80 -7.64 -1.83
N GLN A 240 7.28 -8.87 -1.70
CA GLN A 240 6.31 -9.24 -0.67
C GLN A 240 6.81 -10.46 0.11
N LYS A 241 7.57 -10.18 1.17
CA LYS A 241 8.22 -11.22 1.99
C LYS A 241 7.23 -12.22 2.62
N ASN A 242 5.98 -11.83 2.91
CA ASN A 242 4.96 -12.78 3.38
C ASN A 242 4.64 -13.84 2.31
N LYS A 243 4.46 -13.42 1.04
CA LYS A 243 4.23 -14.34 -0.09
C LYS A 243 5.48 -15.19 -0.39
N ALA A 244 6.68 -14.64 -0.16
CA ALA A 244 7.92 -15.39 -0.31
C ALA A 244 8.02 -16.57 0.68
N VAL A 245 7.53 -16.44 1.92
CA VAL A 245 7.43 -17.58 2.85
C VAL A 245 6.60 -18.71 2.23
N TYR A 246 5.48 -18.38 1.60
CA TYR A 246 4.60 -19.40 0.99
C TYR A 246 5.20 -20.01 -0.27
N ALA A 247 6.00 -19.26 -1.02
CA ALA A 247 6.71 -19.81 -2.18
C ALA A 247 7.83 -20.78 -1.76
N ASN A 248 8.51 -20.50 -0.64
CA ASN A 248 9.76 -21.18 -0.28
C ASN A 248 9.62 -22.21 0.86
N ALA A 249 8.61 -22.08 1.72
CA ALA A 249 8.48 -22.85 2.96
C ALA A 249 7.02 -23.00 3.43
N LEU A 250 6.04 -23.10 2.52
CA LEU A 250 4.62 -23.21 2.90
C LEU A 250 4.34 -24.42 3.80
N GLU A 251 4.89 -25.59 3.48
CA GLU A 251 4.66 -26.80 4.25
C GLU A 251 5.18 -26.67 5.69
N GLU A 252 6.40 -26.15 5.88
CA GLU A 252 6.96 -25.87 7.20
C GLU A 252 6.18 -24.81 7.94
N MET A 253 5.74 -23.77 7.24
CA MET A 253 4.95 -22.69 7.83
C MET A 253 3.59 -23.19 8.32
N VAL A 254 2.92 -24.05 7.54
CA VAL A 254 1.66 -24.71 7.92
C VAL A 254 1.88 -25.67 9.08
N ALA A 255 2.91 -26.51 9.01
CA ALA A 255 3.25 -27.48 10.06
C ALA A 255 3.61 -26.80 11.40
N LEU A 256 4.23 -25.62 11.34
CA LEU A 256 4.51 -24.80 12.52
C LEU A 256 3.22 -24.16 13.07
N ALA A 257 2.53 -23.37 12.24
CA ALA A 257 1.44 -22.54 12.72
C ALA A 257 0.21 -23.33 13.18
N SER A 258 -0.11 -24.44 12.50
CA SER A 258 -1.27 -25.28 12.83
C SER A 258 -1.16 -25.95 14.21
N LYS A 259 0.03 -26.01 14.82
CA LYS A 259 0.23 -26.49 16.20
C LYS A 259 -0.50 -25.67 17.25
N TRP A 260 -0.74 -24.38 16.96
CA TRP A 260 -1.59 -23.52 17.78
C TRP A 260 -2.96 -23.45 17.13
N TYR A 261 -3.97 -23.97 17.82
CA TYR A 261 -5.32 -24.11 17.27
C TYR A 261 -6.39 -23.97 18.34
N ILE A 262 -7.40 -23.16 18.03
CA ILE A 262 -8.61 -23.01 18.85
C ILE A 262 -9.79 -23.65 18.11
N PRO A 263 -10.36 -24.78 18.56
CA PRO A 263 -11.44 -25.45 17.84
C PRO A 263 -12.76 -24.65 17.88
N PRO A 264 -13.69 -24.86 16.93
CA PRO A 264 -14.99 -24.17 16.92
C PRO A 264 -15.88 -24.49 18.13
N THR A 265 -15.57 -25.58 18.84
CA THR A 265 -16.24 -26.01 20.09
C THR A 265 -15.57 -25.46 21.35
N ALA A 266 -14.57 -24.58 21.21
CA ALA A 266 -13.86 -24.01 22.34
C ALA A 266 -14.80 -23.24 23.28
N SER A 267 -14.50 -23.34 24.58
CA SER A 267 -15.21 -22.58 25.61
C SER A 267 -14.91 -21.08 25.52
N ASP A 268 -15.77 -20.25 26.12
CA ASP A 268 -15.55 -18.81 26.22
C ASP A 268 -14.22 -18.48 26.93
N GLU A 269 -13.84 -19.28 27.93
CA GLU A 269 -12.57 -19.13 28.65
C GLU A 269 -11.37 -19.40 27.73
N THR A 270 -11.44 -20.46 26.92
CA THR A 270 -10.38 -20.79 25.96
C THR A 270 -10.21 -19.68 24.92
N ILE A 271 -11.33 -19.15 24.41
CA ILE A 271 -11.35 -18.02 23.46
C ILE A 271 -10.77 -16.75 24.10
N ALA A 272 -11.19 -16.43 25.33
CA ALA A 272 -10.70 -15.25 26.05
C ALA A 272 -9.20 -15.37 26.35
N ARG A 273 -8.72 -16.54 26.76
CA ARG A 273 -7.29 -16.80 26.97
C ARG A 273 -6.50 -16.65 25.68
N ALA A 274 -6.96 -17.26 24.58
CA ALA A 274 -6.29 -17.19 23.28
C ALA A 274 -6.18 -15.75 22.75
N SER A 275 -7.26 -14.97 22.89
CA SER A 275 -7.28 -13.53 22.58
C SER A 275 -6.22 -12.76 23.40
N ALA A 276 -6.18 -12.98 24.72
CA ALA A 276 -5.21 -12.33 25.59
C ALA A 276 -3.76 -12.78 25.31
N GLU A 277 -3.55 -14.06 24.99
CA GLU A 277 -2.24 -14.61 24.62
C GLU A 277 -1.73 -13.96 23.34
N LEU A 278 -2.59 -13.81 22.31
CA LEU A 278 -2.22 -13.14 21.06
C LEU A 278 -1.86 -11.67 21.28
N ALA A 279 -2.61 -10.93 22.09
CA ALA A 279 -2.27 -9.56 22.43
C ALA A 279 -0.91 -9.45 23.15
N SER A 280 -0.64 -10.36 24.09
CA SER A 280 0.64 -10.46 24.78
C SER A 280 1.79 -10.83 23.84
N ALA A 281 1.61 -11.85 23.00
CA ALA A 281 2.60 -12.35 22.08
C ALA A 281 2.95 -11.32 20.99
N SER A 282 1.97 -10.57 20.49
CA SER A 282 2.21 -9.43 19.59
C SER A 282 3.10 -8.38 20.26
N ALA A 283 2.80 -8.00 21.50
CA ALA A 283 3.63 -7.05 22.26
C ALA A 283 5.05 -7.59 22.50
N PHE A 284 5.17 -8.86 22.84
CA PHE A 284 6.44 -9.56 23.03
C PHE A 284 7.31 -9.49 21.77
N ILE A 285 6.82 -9.99 20.64
CA ILE A 285 7.65 -10.12 19.44
C ILE A 285 8.02 -8.76 18.82
N CYS A 286 7.10 -7.80 18.88
CA CYS A 286 7.34 -6.45 18.38
C CYS A 286 8.40 -5.71 19.20
N SER A 287 8.40 -5.88 20.53
CA SER A 287 9.34 -5.21 21.43
C SER A 287 10.69 -5.92 21.60
N ALA A 288 10.74 -7.24 21.38
CA ALA A 288 11.95 -8.03 21.58
C ALA A 288 12.87 -8.11 20.36
N THR A 289 12.37 -7.79 19.16
CA THR A 289 13.15 -7.90 17.91
C THR A 289 13.99 -6.68 17.48
N PRO A 290 13.99 -5.51 18.16
CA PRO A 290 15.01 -4.50 17.90
C PRO A 290 16.43 -5.04 18.13
N ARG A 291 17.37 -4.63 17.29
CA ARG A 291 18.77 -5.06 17.38
C ARG A 291 19.51 -4.43 18.56
N LEU A 292 20.42 -5.18 19.17
CA LEU A 292 21.23 -4.74 20.31
C LEU A 292 22.36 -3.76 19.93
N ASP A 293 22.87 -3.82 18.70
CA ASP A 293 23.97 -2.99 18.20
C ASP A 293 23.50 -1.66 17.55
N LYS A 294 22.18 -1.46 17.47
CA LYS A 294 21.54 -0.30 16.83
C LYS A 294 20.69 0.46 17.84
N LYS A 295 20.38 1.72 17.51
CA LYS A 295 19.33 2.44 18.24
C LYS A 295 18.03 1.65 18.21
N VAL A 296 17.26 1.73 19.29
CA VAL A 296 15.98 1.04 19.40
C VAL A 296 15.04 1.53 18.30
N LYS A 297 14.59 0.61 17.45
CA LYS A 297 13.63 0.86 16.36
C LYS A 297 12.68 -0.32 16.25
N PHE A 298 11.41 -0.01 16.13
CA PHE A 298 10.33 -0.99 15.99
C PHE A 298 10.17 -1.36 14.52
N ASP A 299 9.91 -2.65 14.26
CA ASP A 299 9.63 -3.12 12.91
C ASP A 299 8.21 -2.70 12.51
N PHE A 300 8.10 -2.02 11.37
CA PHE A 300 6.83 -1.52 10.83
C PHE A 300 5.78 -2.63 10.77
N PHE A 301 6.13 -3.81 10.27
CA PHE A 301 5.17 -4.90 10.06
C PHE A 301 4.87 -5.65 11.36
N LEU A 302 5.86 -5.86 12.24
CA LEU A 302 5.57 -6.46 13.55
C LEU A 302 4.73 -5.53 14.42
N MET A 303 4.88 -4.23 14.28
CA MET A 303 4.01 -3.27 14.95
C MET A 303 2.54 -3.43 14.53
N HIS A 304 2.26 -3.88 13.30
CA HIS A 304 0.89 -4.18 12.89
C HIS A 304 0.26 -5.33 13.67
N THR A 305 1.04 -6.29 14.20
CA THR A 305 0.48 -7.35 15.07
C THR A 305 0.00 -6.77 16.40
N VAL A 306 0.65 -5.70 16.88
CA VAL A 306 0.27 -5.01 18.12
C VAL A 306 -0.91 -4.08 17.86
N THR A 307 -0.81 -3.19 16.88
CA THR A 307 -1.87 -2.20 16.60
C THR A 307 -3.22 -2.83 16.25
N SER A 308 -3.22 -4.08 15.79
CA SER A 308 -4.43 -4.85 15.46
C SER A 308 -4.92 -5.76 16.59
N SER A 309 -4.12 -6.03 17.62
CA SER A 309 -4.47 -7.00 18.67
C SER A 309 -5.58 -6.51 19.61
N VAL A 310 -5.77 -5.19 19.74
CA VAL A 310 -6.86 -4.59 20.52
C VAL A 310 -8.24 -5.09 20.08
N PHE A 311 -8.40 -5.38 18.77
CA PHE A 311 -9.69 -5.82 18.24
C PHE A 311 -10.01 -7.28 18.56
N LEU A 312 -9.05 -8.09 19.02
CA LEU A 312 -9.35 -9.44 19.50
C LEU A 312 -10.33 -9.37 20.67
N ASP A 313 -10.10 -8.49 21.65
CA ASP A 313 -11.03 -8.24 22.76
C ASP A 313 -12.40 -7.77 22.24
N VAL A 314 -12.39 -6.88 21.24
CA VAL A 314 -13.60 -6.38 20.59
C VAL A 314 -14.40 -7.51 19.95
N TRP A 315 -13.78 -8.47 19.28
CA TRP A 315 -14.47 -9.60 18.66
C TRP A 315 -14.97 -10.63 19.67
N VAL A 316 -14.16 -11.00 20.68
CA VAL A 316 -14.56 -12.05 21.64
C VAL A 316 -15.73 -11.64 22.52
N ARG A 317 -15.86 -10.33 22.82
CA ARG A 317 -16.96 -9.80 23.64
C ARG A 317 -18.29 -9.67 22.89
N GLN A 318 -18.31 -9.83 21.56
CA GLN A 318 -19.54 -9.75 20.78
C GLN A 318 -20.45 -10.95 21.08
N LYS A 319 -21.63 -10.68 21.63
CA LYS A 319 -22.63 -11.70 21.96
C LYS A 319 -23.40 -12.22 20.74
N TRP A 320 -23.38 -11.47 19.65
CA TRP A 320 -24.03 -11.84 18.39
C TRP A 320 -23.17 -12.78 17.52
N LEU A 321 -21.91 -13.03 17.90
CA LEU A 321 -21.03 -14.04 17.29
C LEU A 321 -20.94 -15.29 18.16
N GLY A 322 -21.06 -16.46 17.54
CA GLY A 322 -20.80 -17.74 18.18
C GLY A 322 -19.31 -18.04 18.30
N ASN A 323 -18.99 -19.10 19.04
CA ASN A 323 -17.60 -19.51 19.27
C ASN A 323 -16.95 -20.13 18.02
N ALA A 324 -17.75 -20.65 17.09
CA ALA A 324 -17.26 -21.12 15.80
C ALA A 324 -16.71 -19.95 14.96
N GLU A 325 -17.44 -18.83 14.86
CA GLU A 325 -16.97 -17.64 14.14
C GLU A 325 -15.76 -17.00 14.84
N LYS A 326 -15.79 -16.90 16.18
CA LYS A 326 -14.66 -16.38 16.97
C LYS A 326 -13.41 -17.25 16.81
N SER A 327 -13.57 -18.57 16.74
CA SER A 327 -12.48 -19.51 16.47
C SER A 327 -11.82 -19.21 15.12
N VAL A 328 -12.58 -19.00 14.04
CA VAL A 328 -12.02 -18.63 12.73
C VAL A 328 -11.19 -17.35 12.83
N LEU A 329 -11.75 -16.29 13.42
CA LEU A 329 -11.08 -14.99 13.57
C LEU A 329 -9.77 -15.10 14.36
N ILE A 330 -9.79 -15.79 15.50
CA ILE A 330 -8.64 -15.94 16.39
C ILE A 330 -7.53 -16.76 15.74
N ASN A 331 -7.86 -17.88 15.10
CA ASN A 331 -6.87 -18.70 14.39
C ASN A 331 -6.25 -17.93 13.23
N TYR A 332 -7.07 -17.26 12.41
CA TYR A 332 -6.58 -16.52 11.24
C TYR A 332 -5.67 -15.37 11.67
N PHE A 333 -6.05 -14.62 12.70
CA PHE A 333 -5.20 -13.59 13.28
C PHE A 333 -3.88 -14.19 13.80
N GLY A 334 -3.95 -15.26 14.61
CA GLY A 334 -2.77 -15.87 15.22
C GLY A 334 -1.78 -16.43 14.20
N TRP A 335 -2.25 -17.13 13.17
CA TRP A 335 -1.40 -17.63 12.10
C TRP A 335 -0.79 -16.49 11.28
N MET A 336 -1.51 -15.38 11.10
CA MET A 336 -0.95 -14.18 10.49
C MET A 336 0.13 -13.52 11.35
N VAL A 337 0.01 -13.53 12.69
CA VAL A 337 1.07 -13.06 13.60
C VAL A 337 2.34 -13.91 13.44
N VAL A 338 2.22 -15.24 13.39
CA VAL A 338 3.39 -16.12 13.17
C VAL A 338 4.01 -15.86 11.79
N ASN A 339 3.19 -15.73 10.74
CA ASN A 339 3.66 -15.39 9.40
C ASN A 339 4.37 -14.03 9.35
N MET A 340 3.85 -13.03 10.06
CA MET A 340 4.47 -11.72 10.16
C MET A 340 5.84 -11.77 10.83
N TYR A 341 6.09 -12.70 11.76
CA TYR A 341 7.43 -12.89 12.31
C TYR A 341 8.38 -13.62 11.34
N VAL A 342 7.93 -14.75 10.79
CA VAL A 342 8.74 -15.57 9.88
C VAL A 342 9.17 -14.77 8.65
N SER A 343 8.23 -14.02 8.06
CA SER A 343 8.47 -13.20 6.87
C SER A 343 9.39 -11.99 7.09
N ARG A 344 9.84 -11.73 8.34
CA ARG A 344 10.88 -10.74 8.64
C ARG A 344 12.25 -11.41 8.82
N GLY A 345 12.38 -12.70 8.51
CA GLY A 345 13.62 -13.47 8.62
C GLY A 345 13.84 -14.10 10.00
N CYS A 346 12.77 -14.30 10.78
CA CYS A 346 12.81 -14.73 12.19
C CYS A 346 13.92 -14.01 12.99
N ALA A 347 13.78 -12.70 13.14
CA ALA A 347 14.79 -11.86 13.79
C ALA A 347 15.10 -12.32 15.22
N ASP A 348 16.32 -12.05 15.68
CA ASP A 348 16.75 -12.40 17.02
C ASP A 348 15.83 -11.80 18.09
N ILE A 349 15.44 -12.63 19.07
CA ILE A 349 14.52 -12.28 20.14
C ILE A 349 15.35 -11.85 21.37
N ASN A 350 15.43 -10.54 21.58
CA ASN A 350 16.25 -9.88 22.60
C ASN A 350 15.40 -9.37 23.78
N PHE A 351 14.60 -10.24 24.40
CA PHE A 351 13.65 -9.81 25.43
C PHE A 351 14.30 -9.18 26.67
N ASP A 352 15.55 -9.54 26.99
CA ASP A 352 16.35 -8.88 28.02
C ASP A 352 16.50 -7.38 27.80
N GLN A 353 16.51 -6.90 26.55
CA GLN A 353 16.55 -5.47 26.24
C GLN A 353 15.30 -4.76 26.78
N VAL A 354 14.12 -5.37 26.65
CA VAL A 354 12.85 -4.83 27.14
C VAL A 354 12.85 -4.78 28.67
N MET A 355 13.26 -5.87 29.33
CA MET A 355 13.32 -5.92 30.79
C MET A 355 14.25 -4.85 31.37
N ASN A 356 15.39 -4.61 30.73
CA ASN A 356 16.41 -3.66 31.17
C ASN A 356 16.29 -2.26 30.54
N TYR A 357 15.25 -2.01 29.74
CA TYR A 357 15.06 -0.73 29.08
C TYR A 357 14.89 0.40 30.11
N LYS A 358 15.56 1.53 29.85
CA LYS A 358 15.49 2.73 30.68
C LYS A 358 14.84 3.85 29.87
N PRO A 359 13.56 4.14 30.12
CA PRO A 359 12.85 5.24 29.47
C PRO A 359 13.59 6.57 29.62
N ARG A 360 13.59 7.39 28.55
CA ARG A 360 14.14 8.75 28.54
C ARG A 360 13.37 9.68 29.47
N LYS A 361 12.05 9.50 29.51
CA LYS A 361 11.13 10.10 30.48
C LYS A 361 10.49 8.96 31.24
N ARG A 362 10.50 9.02 32.58
CA ARG A 362 9.78 8.05 33.40
C ARG A 362 8.34 8.51 33.50
N ASP A 363 7.48 7.93 32.67
CA ASP A 363 6.06 8.12 32.78
C ASP A 363 5.56 7.28 33.97
N GLY A 364 4.78 7.88 34.87
CA GLY A 364 4.33 7.20 36.10
C GLY A 364 3.08 6.35 35.87
N GLN A 365 2.37 6.61 34.77
CA GLN A 365 1.04 6.10 34.49
C GLN A 365 0.71 6.19 32.99
N TRP A 366 -0.23 5.37 32.54
CA TRP A 366 -0.70 5.35 31.15
C TRP A 366 -1.18 6.71 30.61
N ALA A 367 -1.72 7.56 31.49
CA ALA A 367 -2.19 8.88 31.13
C ALA A 367 -1.07 9.82 30.63
N ASP A 368 0.18 9.58 31.02
CA ASP A 368 1.35 10.37 30.61
C ASP A 368 1.81 9.95 29.21
N VAL A 369 1.94 8.63 29.00
CA VAL A 369 2.22 7.98 27.70
C VAL A 369 1.17 8.37 26.66
N ALA A 370 -0.12 8.33 27.02
CA ALA A 370 -1.21 8.75 26.14
C ALA A 370 -1.06 10.21 25.68
N ALA A 371 -0.76 11.12 26.60
CA ALA A 371 -0.60 12.54 26.27
C ALA A 371 0.61 12.80 25.35
N ARG A 372 1.66 11.98 25.42
CA ARG A 372 2.78 12.03 24.46
C ARG A 372 2.34 11.51 23.10
N ALA A 373 1.65 10.36 23.08
CA ALA A 373 1.21 9.71 21.85
C ALA A 373 0.22 10.56 21.03
N THR A 374 -0.70 11.30 21.66
CA THR A 374 -1.69 12.15 20.95
C THR A 374 -1.06 13.35 20.24
N ARG A 375 0.18 13.72 20.57
CA ARG A 375 0.89 14.87 19.98
C ARG A 375 1.96 14.49 18.97
N LEU A 376 2.27 13.21 18.85
CA LEU A 376 3.30 12.72 17.95
C LEU A 376 2.88 12.94 16.49
N LYS A 377 3.81 13.37 15.65
CA LYS A 377 3.57 13.61 14.23
C LYS A 377 3.94 12.38 13.40
N ASP A 378 3.18 11.31 13.57
CA ASP A 378 3.23 10.12 12.71
C ASP A 378 1.88 9.86 12.01
N ASP A 379 1.81 8.75 11.27
CA ASP A 379 0.60 8.20 10.66
C ASP A 379 -0.26 7.39 11.67
N GLY A 380 -0.09 7.65 12.97
CA GLY A 380 -0.86 7.09 14.08
C GLY A 380 -0.37 5.73 14.57
N HIS A 381 0.76 5.20 14.08
CA HIS A 381 1.23 3.88 14.48
C HIS A 381 1.64 3.81 15.95
N VAL A 382 2.25 4.85 16.50
CA VAL A 382 2.60 4.87 17.93
C VAL A 382 1.35 4.95 18.79
N SER A 383 0.39 5.84 18.47
CA SER A 383 -0.84 5.94 19.25
C SER A 383 -1.66 4.64 19.22
N LYS A 384 -1.73 3.98 18.06
CA LYS A 384 -2.33 2.63 17.93
C LYS A 384 -1.60 1.61 18.80
N THR A 385 -0.26 1.65 18.82
CA THR A 385 0.57 0.74 19.63
C THR A 385 0.34 0.95 21.12
N VAL A 386 0.41 2.20 21.60
CA VAL A 386 0.13 2.58 22.99
C VAL A 386 -1.25 2.07 23.42
N ARG A 387 -2.27 2.36 22.60
CA ARG A 387 -3.64 1.93 22.85
C ARG A 387 -3.78 0.42 22.94
N ALA A 388 -3.15 -0.32 22.02
CA ALA A 388 -3.19 -1.78 22.05
C ALA A 388 -2.44 -2.37 23.26
N LEU A 389 -1.36 -1.74 23.72
CA LEU A 389 -0.62 -2.19 24.91
C LEU A 389 -1.41 -1.97 26.21
N VAL A 390 -2.19 -0.89 26.30
CA VAL A 390 -3.16 -0.69 27.41
C VAL A 390 -4.15 -1.87 27.45
N ASN A 391 -4.70 -2.23 26.29
CA ASN A 391 -5.62 -3.36 26.20
C ASN A 391 -4.92 -4.68 26.57
N ALA A 392 -3.74 -4.93 26.02
CA ALA A 392 -2.97 -6.13 26.26
C ALA A 392 -2.68 -6.32 27.76
N GLU A 393 -2.25 -5.27 28.46
CA GLU A 393 -2.08 -5.35 29.92
C GLU A 393 -3.37 -5.77 30.62
N LYS A 394 -4.49 -5.12 30.29
CA LYS A 394 -5.79 -5.39 30.92
C LYS A 394 -6.25 -6.83 30.70
N VAL A 395 -6.23 -7.32 29.46
CA VAL A 395 -6.73 -8.67 29.13
C VAL A 395 -5.76 -9.77 29.61
N SER A 396 -4.47 -9.48 29.70
CA SER A 396 -3.46 -10.45 30.16
C SER A 396 -3.34 -10.55 31.68
N GLN A 397 -3.89 -9.61 32.47
CA GLN A 397 -3.83 -9.62 33.94
C GLN A 397 -4.24 -10.96 34.57
N ARG A 398 -5.29 -11.60 34.05
CA ARG A 398 -5.80 -12.88 34.55
C ARG A 398 -4.84 -14.05 34.31
N TYR A 399 -3.98 -13.95 33.30
CA TYR A 399 -3.14 -15.04 32.82
C TYR A 399 -1.64 -14.80 33.01
N GLY A 400 -1.23 -13.63 33.52
CA GLY A 400 0.17 -13.17 33.56
C GLY A 400 1.17 -14.00 34.36
N LYS A 401 0.75 -15.13 34.96
CA LYS A 401 1.61 -16.12 35.64
C LYS A 401 1.62 -17.48 34.94
N THR A 402 1.08 -17.56 33.73
CA THR A 402 0.98 -18.79 32.93
C THR A 402 1.87 -18.70 31.69
N GLU A 403 2.20 -19.84 31.09
CA GLU A 403 2.96 -19.89 29.83
C GLU A 403 2.23 -19.14 28.70
N GLY A 404 2.98 -18.44 27.85
CA GLY A 404 2.47 -17.56 26.78
C GLY A 404 2.25 -16.10 27.19
N PHE A 405 2.55 -15.74 28.44
CA PHE A 405 2.40 -14.38 28.99
C PHE A 405 3.72 -13.82 29.54
N GLU A 406 4.79 -13.94 28.76
CA GLU A 406 6.17 -13.58 29.09
C GLU A 406 6.36 -12.09 29.38
N VAL A 407 5.52 -11.23 28.77
CA VAL A 407 5.54 -9.78 29.03
C VAL A 407 5.18 -9.49 30.50
N GLY A 408 4.23 -10.23 31.07
CA GLY A 408 3.70 -9.94 32.39
C GLY A 408 3.07 -8.54 32.49
N THR A 409 2.42 -8.23 33.62
CA THR A 409 1.64 -6.98 33.75
C THR A 409 2.51 -5.72 33.73
N GLY A 410 3.70 -5.74 34.35
CA GLY A 410 4.52 -4.54 34.55
C GLY A 410 5.34 -4.06 33.34
N LEU A 411 5.41 -4.81 32.23
CA LEU A 411 6.27 -4.44 31.09
C LEU A 411 5.53 -3.76 29.94
N TYR A 412 4.20 -3.82 29.86
CA TYR A 412 3.44 -3.18 28.77
C TYR A 412 3.65 -1.66 28.72
N LEU A 413 3.59 -0.99 29.88
CA LEU A 413 3.87 0.45 29.97
C LEU A 413 5.29 0.78 29.50
N LYS A 414 6.27 -0.04 29.90
CA LYS A 414 7.67 0.12 29.48
C LYS A 414 7.86 -0.06 27.97
N ILE A 415 7.15 -1.00 27.36
CA ILE A 415 7.15 -1.19 25.90
C ILE A 415 6.55 0.04 25.21
N ALA A 416 5.49 0.63 25.77
CA ALA A 416 4.90 1.86 25.25
C ALA A 416 5.85 3.06 25.33
N GLU A 417 6.54 3.22 26.46
CA GLU A 417 7.61 4.22 26.63
C GLU A 417 8.74 4.00 25.63
N MET A 418 9.16 2.75 25.41
CA MET A 418 10.19 2.37 24.45
C MET A 418 9.80 2.73 23.00
N ALA A 419 8.55 2.51 22.61
CA ALA A 419 8.04 2.90 21.29
C ALA A 419 7.97 4.42 21.11
N LEU A 420 7.49 5.15 22.13
CA LEU A 420 7.44 6.62 22.12
C LEU A 420 8.84 7.23 22.04
N ASP A 421 9.78 6.74 22.86
CA ASP A 421 11.15 7.25 22.88
C ASP A 421 11.85 7.05 21.53
N ALA A 422 11.61 5.91 20.86
CA ALA A 422 12.13 5.62 19.54
C ALA A 422 11.58 6.55 18.45
N ALA A 423 10.32 6.99 18.61
CA ALA A 423 9.66 7.91 17.69
C ALA A 423 10.02 9.38 17.94
N GLU A 424 10.01 9.82 19.20
CA GLU A 424 10.42 11.18 19.59
C GLU A 424 11.90 11.44 19.23
N GLU A 425 12.77 10.42 19.28
CA GLU A 425 14.15 10.55 18.80
C GLU A 425 14.23 10.79 17.28
N GLN A 426 13.30 10.23 16.50
CA GLN A 426 13.26 10.45 15.06
C GLN A 426 12.75 11.86 14.70
N GLU A 427 11.75 12.38 15.39
CA GLU A 427 11.35 13.79 15.21
C GLU A 427 12.52 14.75 15.43
N GLN A 428 13.42 14.41 16.36
CA GLN A 428 14.63 15.18 16.66
C GLN A 428 15.74 15.04 15.61
N SER A 429 15.69 14.02 14.75
CA SER A 429 16.70 13.79 13.69
C SER A 429 16.38 14.50 12.37
N ASN A 430 15.36 15.36 12.32
CA ASN A 430 14.92 16.07 11.10
C ASN A 430 14.71 15.16 9.88
N GLY A 431 14.39 13.88 10.09
CA GLY A 431 14.14 12.93 8.99
C GLY A 431 15.38 12.22 8.44
N GLU A 432 16.56 12.40 9.05
CA GLU A 432 17.79 11.69 8.62
C GLU A 432 17.71 10.17 8.80
N GLU A 433 16.98 9.71 9.82
CA GLU A 433 16.72 8.29 10.08
C GLU A 433 15.23 7.96 9.87
N PRO A 434 14.90 6.82 9.23
CA PRO A 434 13.52 6.36 9.16
C PRO A 434 12.92 6.15 10.55
N LEU A 435 11.60 6.34 10.67
CA LEU A 435 10.88 6.09 11.92
C LEU A 435 10.87 4.60 12.29
N TRP A 436 10.67 3.75 11.29
CA TRP A 436 10.51 2.30 11.43
C TRP A 436 11.63 1.56 10.72
N VAL A 437 12.09 0.45 11.31
CA VAL A 437 12.79 -0.56 10.53
C VAL A 437 11.77 -1.38 9.73
N ARG A 438 12.12 -1.82 8.54
CA ARG A 438 11.25 -2.64 7.69
C ARG A 438 11.95 -3.95 7.38
N SER A 439 11.53 -5.02 8.06
CA SER A 439 12.14 -6.36 8.00
C SER A 439 13.40 -6.52 8.85
N THR A 440 13.22 -6.39 10.17
CA THR A 440 14.26 -6.43 11.20
C THR A 440 15.25 -7.61 11.10
N GLY A 441 14.86 -8.80 10.64
CA GLY A 441 15.75 -9.95 10.52
C GLY A 441 16.68 -9.90 9.30
N HIS A 442 16.50 -8.95 8.39
CA HIS A 442 17.41 -8.72 7.27
C HIS A 442 18.45 -7.65 7.63
N PRO A 443 19.76 -7.95 7.59
CA PRO A 443 20.82 -6.97 7.90
C PRO A 443 20.72 -5.67 7.09
N GLU A 444 20.28 -5.76 5.83
CA GLU A 444 20.11 -4.63 4.91
C GLU A 444 19.11 -3.59 5.43
N ALA A 445 18.10 -4.02 6.20
CA ALA A 445 17.12 -3.13 6.81
C ALA A 445 17.76 -2.11 7.77
N TRP A 446 18.95 -2.41 8.28
CA TRP A 446 19.63 -1.64 9.32
C TRP A 446 20.70 -0.68 8.80
N ALA A 447 20.89 -0.60 7.48
CA ALA A 447 21.95 0.20 6.84
C ALA A 447 21.86 1.69 7.15
N LYS A 448 20.65 2.24 7.35
CA LYS A 448 20.39 3.67 7.59
C LYS A 448 20.33 4.07 9.07
N PHE A 449 20.51 3.12 10.00
CA PHE A 449 20.38 3.39 11.43
C PHE A 449 21.74 3.44 12.12
N ALA A 450 21.94 4.45 12.96
CA ALA A 450 23.17 4.61 13.73
C ALA A 450 23.43 3.42 14.67
N LEU A 451 24.71 3.09 14.83
CA LEU A 451 25.18 2.15 15.85
C LEU A 451 25.05 2.75 17.25
N VAL A 452 24.78 1.91 18.25
CA VAL A 452 24.92 2.33 19.65
C VAL A 452 26.40 2.59 19.91
N ARG A 453 26.77 3.83 20.26
CA ARG A 453 28.12 4.14 20.73
C ARG A 453 28.35 3.43 22.06
N PHE A 454 29.02 2.29 22.03
CA PHE A 454 29.60 1.73 23.25
C PHE A 454 30.60 2.75 23.80
N LYS A 455 30.29 3.34 24.96
CA LYS A 455 31.33 3.94 25.79
C LYS A 455 32.24 2.80 26.21
N VAL A 456 33.32 2.58 25.47
CA VAL A 456 34.42 1.75 25.95
C VAL A 456 34.91 2.44 27.22
N PHE A 457 34.56 1.89 28.38
CA PHE A 457 35.26 2.22 29.60
C PHE A 457 36.71 1.85 29.35
N LYS A 458 37.58 2.86 29.29
CA LYS A 458 39.03 2.67 29.34
C LYS A 458 39.31 1.90 30.62
N ILE A 459 39.50 0.58 30.49
CA ILE A 459 40.14 -0.20 31.54
C ILE A 459 41.56 0.40 31.62
N TYR A 460 41.86 1.07 32.73
CA TYR A 460 43.22 1.47 33.03
C TYR A 460 44.04 0.19 33.16
N SER A 461 44.80 -0.16 32.13
CA SER A 461 45.84 -1.18 32.23
C SER A 461 46.93 -0.65 33.15
N ALA A 462 47.22 -1.41 34.20
CA ALA A 462 48.40 -1.23 35.04
C ALA A 462 49.68 -1.25 34.17
N PRO A 463 50.71 -0.46 34.51
CA PRO A 463 51.94 -0.40 33.73
C PRO A 463 52.74 -1.68 33.99
N ASN A 464 53.06 -2.42 32.92
CA ASN A 464 54.24 -3.28 32.73
C ASN A 464 53.92 -4.51 31.87
N ILE A 465 53.60 -4.31 30.59
CA ILE A 465 53.93 -5.31 29.56
C ILE A 465 54.42 -4.53 28.33
N HIS A 466 55.73 -4.59 28.09
CA HIS A 466 56.35 -4.12 26.85
C HIS A 466 56.15 -5.20 25.77
N VAL A 467 55.45 -4.86 24.69
CA VAL A 467 55.60 -5.55 23.40
C VAL A 467 55.92 -4.48 22.36
N ALA A 468 57.08 -4.62 21.75
CA ALA A 468 57.63 -3.72 20.75
C ALA A 468 56.84 -3.82 19.44
N VAL A 469 56.42 -2.67 18.89
CA VAL A 469 55.93 -2.54 17.52
C VAL A 469 56.92 -1.68 16.76
N HIS A 470 57.44 -2.22 15.65
CA HIS A 470 58.32 -1.56 14.71
C HIS A 470 57.55 -0.49 13.92
N LYS A 471 58.17 0.68 13.75
CA LYS A 471 57.76 1.83 12.91
C LYS A 471 57.83 1.45 11.40
N ASP A 472 57.17 2.09 10.43
CA ASP A 472 57.05 3.53 10.06
C ASP A 472 55.76 3.76 9.24
N GLY A 473 54.94 4.81 9.45
CA GLY A 473 55.01 6.14 8.80
C GLY A 473 53.79 6.35 7.87
N TRP A 474 53.02 7.44 7.76
CA TRP A 474 53.11 8.87 8.07
C TRP A 474 51.68 9.46 8.25
N TRP A 475 51.52 10.45 9.15
CA TRP A 475 50.35 11.34 9.27
C TRP A 475 50.82 12.80 9.21
N SER A 476 50.16 13.62 8.39
CA SER A 476 50.06 15.09 8.47
C SER A 476 48.91 15.49 7.52
N SER A 477 47.92 16.32 7.81
CA SER A 477 47.84 17.49 8.67
C SER A 477 46.35 17.85 8.83
N ILE A 478 45.86 18.02 10.07
CA ILE A 478 44.65 18.80 10.37
C ILE A 478 45.01 19.72 11.54
N ARG A 479 45.14 21.02 11.26
CA ARG A 479 44.93 22.11 12.21
C ARG A 479 44.64 23.41 11.44
N GLU A 480 43.69 24.15 12.00
CA GLU A 480 43.26 25.52 11.65
C GLU A 480 42.39 25.62 10.39
N THR A 481 41.08 25.83 10.52
CA THR A 481 40.56 27.14 10.90
C THR A 481 39.15 27.05 11.48
N SER A 482 39.01 27.38 12.77
CA SER A 482 37.74 27.82 13.35
C SER A 482 37.62 29.33 13.11
N MET A 483 36.79 29.72 12.16
CA MET A 483 36.17 31.06 12.05
C MET A 483 35.56 31.13 10.65
N PHE A 484 34.24 30.88 10.53
CA PHE A 484 33.32 31.50 9.55
C PHE A 484 32.02 30.70 9.50
N TYR A 485 31.16 30.80 10.52
CA TYR A 485 29.70 30.59 10.37
C TYR A 485 28.99 31.30 11.53
N LYS A 486 29.08 32.64 11.52
CA LYS A 486 28.08 33.53 12.11
C LYS A 486 27.55 34.37 10.96
N ASN A 487 26.21 34.42 10.84
CA ASN A 487 25.41 35.18 9.87
C ASN A 487 25.13 34.51 8.51
N ILE A 488 24.12 33.63 8.46
CA ILE A 488 23.04 33.72 7.46
C ILE A 488 21.73 33.37 8.16
N LEU A 489 21.08 34.39 8.69
CA LEU A 489 19.71 34.37 9.20
C LEU A 489 19.09 35.70 8.74
N LEU A 490 18.76 35.78 7.45
CA LEU A 490 17.96 36.85 6.80
C LEU A 490 17.84 36.61 5.28
N VAL A 491 17.04 35.62 4.86
CA VAL A 491 16.22 35.69 3.62
C VAL A 491 15.02 34.74 3.82
N VAL A 492 14.01 35.19 4.54
CA VAL A 492 12.65 34.64 4.49
C VAL A 492 11.78 35.71 3.82
N SER A 493 11.92 35.93 2.51
CA SER A 493 10.99 36.80 1.74
C SER A 493 11.05 36.67 0.20
N ALA A 494 11.84 35.78 -0.42
CA ALA A 494 12.04 35.87 -1.89
C ALA A 494 12.14 34.53 -2.65
N THR A 495 11.62 33.43 -2.11
CA THR A 495 11.59 32.12 -2.82
C THR A 495 10.17 31.59 -3.03
N LEU A 496 9.16 32.46 -2.91
CA LEU A 496 7.75 32.16 -3.20
C LEU A 496 7.22 32.80 -4.50
N ILE A 497 8.10 33.35 -5.36
CA ILE A 497 7.70 33.96 -6.66
C ILE A 497 8.55 33.42 -7.85
N THR A 498 9.22 32.28 -7.71
CA THR A 498 9.89 31.60 -8.85
C THR A 498 9.57 30.10 -8.95
N PHE A 499 8.36 29.70 -8.57
CA PHE A 499 7.75 28.41 -8.94
C PHE A 499 6.50 28.61 -9.81
N SER A 500 6.58 29.60 -10.69
CA SER A 500 5.72 29.73 -11.85
C SER A 500 6.66 29.64 -13.05
N GLN A 501 6.50 28.60 -13.86
CA GLN A 501 7.24 28.29 -15.09
C GLN A 501 8.59 27.56 -14.94
N ALA A 502 8.54 26.28 -14.59
CA ALA A 502 9.35 25.23 -15.22
C ALA A 502 8.83 23.86 -14.77
N LEU A 503 8.28 23.09 -15.70
CA LEU A 503 8.05 21.66 -15.52
C LEU A 503 9.40 21.00 -15.15
N PRO A 504 9.45 20.06 -14.20
CA PRO A 504 10.71 19.41 -13.84
C PRO A 504 11.15 18.51 -15.00
N ALA A 505 12.22 18.92 -15.70
CA ALA A 505 12.96 18.05 -16.59
C ALA A 505 13.67 16.96 -15.76
N PRO A 506 13.72 15.70 -16.22
CA PRO A 506 14.38 14.62 -15.51
C PRO A 506 15.87 14.93 -15.35
N ALA A 507 16.35 14.97 -14.11
CA ALA A 507 17.73 15.38 -13.85
C ALA A 507 18.66 14.16 -13.79
N ASP A 508 19.51 14.04 -14.80
CA ASP A 508 20.91 13.56 -14.70
C ASP A 508 21.79 14.07 -15.88
N SER A 509 21.34 15.08 -16.64
CA SER A 509 22.08 15.65 -17.76
C SER A 509 21.80 17.15 -17.87
N GLY A 510 22.83 17.97 -18.12
CA GLY A 510 22.66 19.42 -18.34
C GLY A 510 21.80 19.71 -19.58
N PRO A 511 21.30 20.96 -19.77
CA PRO A 511 20.45 21.31 -20.93
C PRO A 511 21.07 20.90 -22.28
N SER A 512 22.40 21.02 -22.42
CA SER A 512 23.15 20.61 -23.61
C SER A 512 23.21 19.09 -23.84
N ASP A 513 23.22 18.31 -22.76
CA ASP A 513 23.33 16.85 -22.81
C ASP A 513 21.97 16.21 -23.14
N LEU A 514 20.88 16.82 -22.67
CA LEU A 514 19.51 16.38 -22.99
C LEU A 514 19.17 16.66 -24.46
N GLU A 515 19.51 17.84 -24.96
CA GLU A 515 19.39 18.17 -26.39
C GLU A 515 20.24 17.25 -27.27
N SER A 516 21.46 16.91 -26.83
CA SER A 516 22.33 15.95 -27.53
C SER A 516 21.73 14.53 -27.54
N LYS A 517 21.16 14.07 -26.41
CA LYS A 517 20.47 12.78 -26.29
C LYS A 517 19.24 12.72 -27.19
N TYR A 518 18.39 13.75 -27.20
CA TYR A 518 17.21 13.81 -28.06
C TYR A 518 17.58 13.96 -29.54
N ALA A 519 18.62 14.72 -29.87
CA ALA A 519 19.13 14.81 -31.23
C ALA A 519 19.66 13.46 -31.72
N LYS A 520 20.36 12.70 -30.86
CA LYS A 520 20.82 11.35 -31.16
C LYS A 520 19.65 10.39 -31.35
N LEU A 521 18.65 10.40 -30.45
CA LEU A 521 17.45 9.58 -30.59
C LEU A 521 16.65 9.92 -31.86
N ARG A 522 16.56 11.20 -32.25
CA ARG A 522 15.94 11.64 -33.52
C ARG A 522 16.76 11.24 -34.75
N ALA A 523 18.10 11.27 -34.66
CA ALA A 523 18.99 10.90 -35.77
C ALA A 523 19.08 9.38 -35.99
N GLU A 524 18.91 8.59 -34.93
CA GLU A 524 18.83 7.11 -34.97
C GLU A 524 17.45 6.60 -35.46
N ASN A 525 16.55 7.51 -35.84
CA ASN A 525 15.15 7.24 -36.06
C ASN A 525 14.78 7.32 -37.56
N PRO A 526 14.47 6.18 -38.22
CA PRO A 526 14.36 6.13 -39.68
C PRO A 526 12.91 6.20 -40.21
N PHE A 527 11.90 6.55 -39.39
CA PHE A 527 10.51 6.56 -39.84
C PHE A 527 10.27 7.72 -40.84
N PRO A 528 9.73 7.45 -42.04
CA PRO A 528 9.37 8.51 -42.98
C PRO A 528 8.22 9.33 -42.39
N ALA A 529 8.48 10.61 -42.12
CA ALA A 529 7.49 11.54 -41.58
C ALA A 529 6.33 11.74 -42.56
N LYS A 530 5.10 11.72 -42.05
CA LYS A 530 3.86 12.00 -42.80
C LYS A 530 2.97 12.98 -42.04
N GLU A 531 1.94 13.51 -42.71
CA GLU A 531 0.98 14.41 -42.08
C GLU A 531 0.27 13.75 -40.87
N PRO A 532 -0.11 14.53 -39.84
CA PRO A 532 -0.78 14.02 -38.66
C PRO A 532 -2.09 13.30 -39.00
N TYR A 533 -2.32 12.14 -38.38
CA TYR A 533 -3.51 11.34 -38.63
C TYR A 533 -4.79 11.92 -38.00
N ILE A 534 -4.65 12.69 -36.93
CA ILE A 534 -5.75 13.31 -36.20
C ILE A 534 -6.01 14.71 -36.76
N HIS A 535 -7.10 14.87 -37.53
CA HIS A 535 -7.55 16.16 -38.05
C HIS A 535 -8.58 16.82 -37.12
N VAL A 536 -8.53 18.15 -37.05
CA VAL A 536 -9.41 18.98 -36.23
C VAL A 536 -10.45 19.67 -37.13
N ASP A 537 -11.71 19.66 -36.72
CA ASP A 537 -12.74 20.47 -37.38
C ASP A 537 -12.50 21.97 -37.11
N GLY A 538 -12.07 22.69 -38.14
CA GLY A 538 -11.98 24.15 -38.17
C GLY A 538 -13.25 24.74 -38.78
N GLY A 539 -14.23 25.09 -37.95
CA GLY A 539 -15.43 25.80 -38.39
C GLY A 539 -15.79 26.96 -37.46
N GLU A 540 -15.83 28.17 -38.02
CA GLU A 540 -16.42 29.35 -37.37
C GLU A 540 -17.88 29.10 -36.97
N VAL A 541 -18.26 29.69 -35.85
CA VAL A 541 -19.58 29.58 -35.24
C VAL A 541 -20.64 30.17 -36.17
N SER A 542 -21.68 29.38 -36.48
CA SER A 542 -22.99 29.94 -36.88
C SER A 542 -24.10 29.38 -35.99
N SER A 543 -24.93 30.29 -35.52
CA SER A 543 -26.01 30.11 -34.56
C SER A 543 -27.19 29.31 -35.14
N SER A 544 -27.58 28.22 -34.50
CA SER A 544 -28.99 27.87 -34.27
C SER A 544 -29.10 26.73 -33.25
N ALA A 545 -30.13 26.81 -32.42
CA ALA A 545 -30.32 26.03 -31.21
C ALA A 545 -30.49 24.53 -31.45
N VAL A 546 -29.73 23.70 -30.71
CA VAL A 546 -30.12 22.33 -30.33
C VAL A 546 -29.79 22.13 -28.85
N ALA A 547 -30.77 21.59 -28.14
CA ALA A 547 -30.89 21.57 -26.69
C ALA A 547 -29.73 20.90 -25.93
N ALA A 548 -29.35 21.51 -24.81
CA ALA A 548 -28.56 20.88 -23.76
C ALA A 548 -29.36 19.73 -23.13
N ARG A 549 -28.99 18.47 -23.45
CA ARG A 549 -29.37 17.27 -22.69
C ARG A 549 -28.39 16.13 -23.01
N GLY A 550 -27.74 15.62 -21.96
CA GLY A 550 -27.20 14.26 -21.84
C GLY A 550 -26.00 13.89 -22.71
N PHE A 551 -24.78 14.13 -22.23
CA PHE A 551 -23.55 13.52 -22.76
C PHE A 551 -22.63 13.04 -21.63
N PHE A 552 -23.20 12.35 -20.64
CA PHE A 552 -22.44 11.62 -19.61
C PHE A 552 -22.92 10.17 -19.39
N ASP A 553 -23.94 9.71 -20.11
CA ASP A 553 -24.42 8.33 -20.02
C ASP A 553 -24.35 7.68 -21.41
N SER A 554 -23.25 6.96 -21.70
CA SER A 554 -23.19 5.81 -22.64
C SER A 554 -21.75 5.54 -23.12
N ILE A 555 -20.86 5.10 -22.21
CA ILE A 555 -19.72 4.23 -22.59
C ILE A 555 -19.56 3.20 -21.46
N PHE A 556 -20.49 2.25 -21.38
CA PHE A 556 -20.27 0.94 -20.78
C PHE A 556 -21.15 -0.05 -21.54
N SER A 557 -20.57 -0.69 -22.55
CA SER A 557 -20.93 -2.07 -22.90
C SER A 557 -19.79 -2.69 -23.71
N PHE A 558 -19.64 -4.01 -23.51
CA PHE A 558 -18.64 -4.92 -24.08
C PHE A 558 -17.23 -4.80 -23.51
N PHE A 559 -16.93 -5.61 -22.48
CA PHE A 559 -15.93 -6.69 -22.57
C PHE A 559 -16.32 -7.82 -21.62
N GLY A 560 -16.86 -8.89 -22.20
CA GLY A 560 -16.76 -10.23 -21.65
C GLY A 560 -15.61 -10.95 -22.37
N GLY A 561 -14.85 -11.75 -21.61
CA GLY A 561 -13.98 -12.81 -22.12
C GLY A 561 -12.61 -12.37 -22.65
N GLY A 562 -11.62 -12.26 -21.76
CA GLY A 562 -10.22 -12.53 -22.13
C GLY A 562 -9.91 -14.01 -21.93
N PRO A 563 -9.21 -14.70 -22.86
CA PRO A 563 -8.88 -16.11 -22.71
C PRO A 563 -7.86 -16.32 -21.58
N LYS A 564 -7.92 -17.53 -21.01
CA LYS A 564 -7.01 -18.05 -19.99
C LYS A 564 -5.59 -18.19 -20.58
N ASP A 565 -4.59 -17.82 -19.79
CA ASP A 565 -3.20 -18.21 -20.01
C ASP A 565 -3.08 -19.72 -19.75
N GLU A 566 -2.91 -20.50 -20.83
CA GLU A 566 -2.39 -21.86 -20.78
C GLU A 566 -0.92 -21.81 -21.16
N ASP A 567 -0.08 -22.36 -20.29
CA ASP A 567 1.33 -22.65 -20.57
C ASP A 567 1.44 -23.53 -21.82
N HIS A 568 1.99 -22.97 -22.90
CA HIS A 568 2.45 -23.74 -24.04
C HIS A 568 3.84 -23.27 -24.46
N ASP A 569 4.85 -24.04 -24.05
CA ASP A 569 6.07 -24.23 -24.83
C ASP A 569 5.66 -24.76 -26.22
N ALA A 570 5.53 -23.86 -27.19
CA ALA A 570 5.27 -24.19 -28.57
C ALA A 570 6.14 -23.30 -29.47
N GLU A 571 6.95 -23.94 -30.32
CA GLU A 571 7.64 -23.27 -31.43
C GLU A 571 6.64 -22.45 -32.24
N ASN A 572 6.82 -21.13 -32.31
CA ASN A 572 5.91 -20.21 -33.00
C ASN A 572 5.81 -20.59 -34.50
N PRO A 573 4.62 -20.89 -35.03
CA PRO A 573 4.43 -21.05 -36.46
C PRO A 573 4.63 -19.69 -37.15
N SER A 574 5.57 -19.62 -38.10
CA SER A 574 5.85 -18.43 -38.90
C SER A 574 4.59 -17.91 -39.61
N CYS A 575 4.25 -16.63 -39.44
CA CYS A 575 3.12 -15.95 -40.11
C CYS A 575 3.20 -15.95 -41.66
N GLY A 576 4.27 -16.47 -42.26
CA GLY A 576 4.41 -16.56 -43.71
C GLY A 576 4.23 -15.20 -44.39
N ASN A 577 3.35 -15.13 -45.40
CA ASN A 577 2.97 -13.89 -46.10
C ASN A 577 1.60 -13.32 -45.64
N ASP A 578 1.03 -13.81 -44.54
CA ASP A 578 -0.25 -13.31 -44.02
C ASP A 578 -0.04 -11.94 -43.36
N VAL A 579 -0.57 -10.91 -44.02
CA VAL A 579 -0.41 -9.51 -43.66
C VAL A 579 -1.09 -9.17 -42.32
N GLU A 580 -2.24 -9.81 -42.03
CA GLU A 580 -2.96 -9.59 -40.78
C GLU A 580 -2.24 -10.28 -39.61
N CYS A 581 -1.75 -11.49 -39.84
CA CYS A 581 -0.92 -12.24 -38.88
C CYS A 581 0.35 -11.45 -38.52
N GLN A 582 1.10 -10.99 -39.52
CA GLN A 582 2.32 -10.18 -39.33
C GLN A 582 2.03 -8.87 -38.58
N THR A 583 0.90 -8.23 -38.86
CA THR A 583 0.49 -7.00 -38.16
C THR A 583 0.22 -7.28 -36.68
N ASN A 584 -0.52 -8.35 -36.38
CA ASN A 584 -0.86 -8.71 -35.01
C ASN A 584 0.38 -9.17 -34.23
N GLU A 585 1.25 -9.96 -34.85
CA GLU A 585 2.52 -10.40 -34.28
C GLU A 585 3.38 -9.19 -33.87
N ALA A 586 3.56 -8.22 -34.77
CA ALA A 586 4.34 -7.01 -34.51
C ALA A 586 3.79 -6.14 -33.36
N ILE A 587 2.47 -6.12 -33.17
CA ILE A 587 1.81 -5.25 -32.17
C ILE A 587 1.72 -5.94 -30.80
N PHE A 588 1.29 -7.20 -30.78
CA PHE A 588 0.89 -7.89 -29.55
C PHE A 588 1.88 -8.95 -29.08
N SER A 589 2.70 -9.50 -29.98
CA SER A 589 3.61 -10.62 -29.68
C SER A 589 5.08 -10.21 -29.65
N THR A 590 5.48 -9.19 -30.41
CA THR A 590 6.85 -8.69 -30.46
C THR A 590 7.08 -7.64 -29.35
N ASP A 591 8.18 -7.76 -28.63
CA ASP A 591 8.58 -6.72 -27.67
C ASP A 591 8.97 -5.40 -28.39
N MET A 592 9.02 -4.30 -27.66
CA MET A 592 9.28 -2.99 -28.28
C MET A 592 10.65 -2.93 -28.99
N LYS A 593 11.66 -3.64 -28.47
CA LYS A 593 13.00 -3.67 -29.08
C LYS A 593 12.98 -4.40 -30.42
N GLY A 594 12.38 -5.59 -30.45
CA GLY A 594 12.18 -6.39 -31.64
C GLY A 594 11.32 -5.67 -32.67
N PHE A 595 10.27 -4.96 -32.25
CA PHE A 595 9.45 -4.14 -33.15
C PHE A 595 10.29 -3.07 -33.86
N ILE A 596 11.13 -2.35 -33.11
CA ILE A 596 12.01 -1.30 -33.67
C ILE A 596 13.11 -1.90 -34.56
N GLU A 597 13.71 -3.02 -34.19
CA GLU A 597 14.72 -3.71 -34.99
C GLU A 597 14.12 -4.27 -36.30
N ASP A 598 12.96 -4.91 -36.24
CA ASP A 598 12.22 -5.37 -37.41
C ASP A 598 11.87 -4.22 -38.35
N HIS A 599 11.42 -3.10 -37.79
CA HIS A 599 11.13 -1.90 -38.54
C HIS A 599 12.38 -1.34 -39.25
N ARG A 600 13.52 -1.25 -38.54
CA ARG A 600 14.80 -0.80 -39.10
C ARG A 600 15.28 -1.71 -40.23
N ASN A 601 15.06 -3.01 -40.11
CA ASN A 601 15.51 -4.01 -41.09
C ASN A 601 14.59 -4.12 -42.31
N LYS A 602 13.27 -3.95 -42.14
CA LYS A 602 12.25 -4.12 -43.20
C LYS A 602 11.83 -2.81 -43.89
N GLY A 603 12.26 -1.66 -43.35
CA GLY A 603 11.86 -0.30 -43.73
C GLY A 603 11.76 -0.05 -45.24
N LEU A 604 10.59 0.48 -45.66
CA LEU A 604 10.21 0.89 -47.03
C LEU A 604 10.09 -0.21 -48.11
N ASN A 605 10.66 -1.40 -47.92
CA ASN A 605 10.73 -2.45 -48.96
C ASN A 605 9.87 -3.69 -48.69
N SER A 606 8.94 -3.64 -47.73
CA SER A 606 8.05 -4.77 -47.38
C SER A 606 6.56 -4.42 -47.52
N PRO A 607 6.07 -4.08 -48.74
CA PRO A 607 4.65 -4.10 -49.00
C PRO A 607 4.11 -5.52 -48.74
N PRO A 608 2.94 -5.66 -48.09
CA PRO A 608 1.84 -4.70 -48.08
C PRO A 608 1.71 -3.80 -46.83
N LEU A 609 2.59 -3.93 -45.83
CA LEU A 609 2.46 -3.24 -44.54
C LEU A 609 2.87 -1.76 -44.60
N ILE A 610 2.13 -0.93 -43.87
CA ILE A 610 2.37 0.51 -43.76
C ILE A 610 3.22 0.79 -42.52
N TYR A 611 4.36 1.44 -42.74
CA TYR A 611 5.38 1.72 -41.73
C TYR A 611 5.63 3.23 -41.52
N ASP A 612 4.90 4.10 -42.22
CA ASP A 612 4.98 5.54 -41.99
C ASP A 612 4.33 5.91 -40.66
N ALA A 613 4.85 6.94 -39.99
CA ALA A 613 4.40 7.35 -38.65
C ALA A 613 4.55 8.86 -38.47
N ASP A 614 3.70 9.46 -37.64
CA ASP A 614 3.76 10.88 -37.26
C ASP A 614 4.19 11.10 -35.81
N GLY A 615 4.40 10.01 -35.07
CA GLY A 615 4.96 10.04 -33.71
C GLY A 615 3.91 10.44 -32.69
N CYS A 616 4.31 11.06 -31.58
CA CYS A 616 3.39 11.45 -30.52
C CYS A 616 2.67 12.78 -30.83
N SER A 617 2.26 12.96 -32.08
CA SER A 617 1.68 14.20 -32.59
C SER A 617 0.33 14.48 -31.92
N VAL A 618 0.10 15.75 -31.61
CA VAL A 618 -1.18 16.29 -31.11
C VAL A 618 -1.55 17.50 -31.97
N PRO A 619 -2.81 17.98 -31.95
CA PRO A 619 -3.19 19.15 -32.74
C PRO A 619 -2.24 20.34 -32.51
N ALA A 620 -1.79 21.01 -33.57
CA ALA A 620 -0.78 22.07 -33.48
C ALA A 620 -1.13 23.16 -32.45
N LYS A 621 -2.41 23.57 -32.38
CA LYS A 621 -2.90 24.54 -31.39
C LYS A 621 -2.82 24.07 -29.92
N VAL A 622 -2.77 22.76 -29.69
CA VAL A 622 -2.56 22.14 -28.37
C VAL A 622 -1.06 22.04 -28.10
N ALA A 623 -0.29 21.55 -29.07
CA ALA A 623 1.16 21.45 -28.97
C ALA A 623 1.81 22.81 -28.66
N ASP A 624 1.41 23.86 -29.38
CA ASP A 624 1.91 25.23 -29.18
C ASP A 624 1.52 25.80 -27.81
N PHE A 625 0.31 25.49 -27.35
CA PHE A 625 -0.23 26.03 -26.09
C PHE A 625 0.51 25.43 -24.87
N PHE A 626 0.73 24.12 -24.87
CA PHE A 626 1.39 23.40 -23.77
C PHE A 626 2.89 23.19 -23.99
N LYS A 627 3.44 23.70 -25.10
CA LYS A 627 4.85 23.51 -25.51
C LYS A 627 5.26 22.04 -25.56
N ILE A 628 4.39 21.21 -26.13
CA ILE A 628 4.60 19.76 -26.25
C ILE A 628 5.53 19.49 -27.42
N ASP A 629 6.67 18.84 -27.14
CA ASP A 629 7.51 18.28 -28.18
C ASP A 629 6.84 17.04 -28.79
N LYS A 630 6.74 16.99 -30.12
CA LYS A 630 6.07 15.91 -30.85
C LYS A 630 6.71 14.54 -30.66
N ASP A 631 8.01 14.52 -30.36
CA ASP A 631 8.79 13.28 -30.20
C ASP A 631 9.00 12.94 -28.73
N PHE A 632 9.13 13.95 -27.87
CA PHE A 632 9.39 13.79 -26.44
C PHE A 632 8.41 14.62 -25.59
N PRO A 633 7.13 14.22 -25.51
CA PRO A 633 6.14 15.00 -24.80
C PRO A 633 6.52 15.16 -23.33
N TYR A 634 6.67 16.42 -22.91
CA TYR A 634 7.16 16.80 -21.57
C TYR A 634 8.53 16.17 -21.20
N GLY A 635 9.34 15.78 -22.18
CA GLY A 635 10.65 15.16 -22.00
C GLY A 635 10.65 13.63 -21.89
N TYR A 636 9.49 12.97 -21.99
CA TYR A 636 9.38 11.51 -21.88
C TYR A 636 9.62 10.81 -23.23
N GLU A 637 10.31 9.67 -23.18
CA GLU A 637 10.66 8.88 -24.38
C GLU A 637 9.49 8.02 -24.89
N PHE A 638 8.35 8.64 -25.20
CA PHE A 638 7.12 7.99 -25.68
C PHE A 638 7.12 7.61 -27.16
N LEU A 639 8.11 8.08 -27.90
CA LEU A 639 8.19 8.00 -29.35
C LEU A 639 7.95 6.59 -29.92
N TYR A 640 8.62 5.57 -29.37
CA TYR A 640 8.48 4.20 -29.87
C TYR A 640 7.08 3.61 -29.62
N SER A 641 6.41 4.00 -28.52
CA SER A 641 5.03 3.60 -28.26
C SER A 641 4.09 4.20 -29.30
N CYS A 642 4.29 5.48 -29.62
CA CYS A 642 3.50 6.17 -30.64
C CYS A 642 3.71 5.56 -32.03
N TYR A 643 4.92 5.10 -32.36
CA TYR A 643 5.16 4.40 -33.63
C TYR A 643 4.49 3.05 -33.74
N ARG A 644 4.45 2.27 -32.66
CA ARG A 644 3.71 1.01 -32.68
C ARG A 644 2.20 1.23 -32.77
N HIS A 645 1.71 2.29 -32.14
CA HIS A 645 0.31 2.72 -32.24
C HIS A 645 -0.05 3.18 -33.66
N ASP A 646 0.75 4.04 -34.27
CA ASP A 646 0.61 4.50 -35.66
C ASP A 646 0.61 3.32 -36.64
N PHE A 647 1.56 2.40 -36.47
CA PHE A 647 1.64 1.17 -37.26
C PHE A 647 0.34 0.37 -37.17
N GLY A 648 -0.19 0.15 -35.96
CA GLY A 648 -1.45 -0.55 -35.77
C GLY A 648 -2.63 0.16 -36.42
N TYR A 649 -2.79 1.46 -36.19
CA TYR A 649 -3.88 2.26 -36.74
C TYR A 649 -3.90 2.24 -38.27
N ARG A 650 -2.74 2.43 -38.90
CA ARG A 650 -2.63 2.53 -40.36
C ARG A 650 -2.85 1.17 -41.05
N ASN A 651 -2.27 0.10 -40.52
CA ASN A 651 -2.44 -1.24 -41.07
C ASN A 651 -3.86 -1.77 -40.87
N TYR A 652 -4.45 -1.62 -39.68
CA TYR A 652 -5.83 -2.04 -39.45
C TYR A 652 -6.84 -1.30 -40.34
N LYS A 653 -6.59 -0.02 -40.64
CA LYS A 653 -7.40 0.74 -41.61
C LYS A 653 -7.25 0.22 -43.03
N GLN A 654 -6.02 0.00 -43.49
CA GLN A 654 -5.75 -0.54 -44.83
C GLN A 654 -6.32 -1.95 -45.00
N GLN A 655 -6.32 -2.74 -43.93
CA GLN A 655 -6.86 -4.10 -43.87
C GLN A 655 -8.39 -4.12 -43.64
N ASN A 656 -9.06 -2.96 -43.67
CA ASN A 656 -10.51 -2.82 -43.49
C ASN A 656 -11.05 -3.46 -42.20
N ARG A 657 -10.24 -3.50 -41.14
CA ARG A 657 -10.59 -4.10 -39.83
C ARG A 657 -10.44 -3.11 -38.68
N PHE A 658 -10.45 -1.81 -38.96
CA PHE A 658 -10.41 -0.73 -37.95
C PHE A 658 -11.80 -0.49 -37.34
N THR A 659 -12.31 -1.48 -36.62
CA THR A 659 -13.57 -1.40 -35.85
C THR A 659 -13.31 -0.83 -34.45
N GLU A 660 -14.34 -0.34 -33.76
CA GLU A 660 -14.18 0.16 -32.38
C GLU A 660 -13.55 -0.86 -31.40
N PRO A 661 -13.92 -2.16 -31.41
CA PRO A 661 -13.24 -3.17 -30.59
C PRO A 661 -11.75 -3.30 -30.91
N ASN A 662 -11.39 -3.33 -32.19
CA ASN A 662 -9.99 -3.42 -32.61
C ASN A 662 -9.23 -2.14 -32.30
N ARG A 663 -9.86 -0.97 -32.46
CA ARG A 663 -9.29 0.32 -32.07
C ARG A 663 -8.99 0.35 -30.59
N LYS A 664 -9.92 -0.08 -29.74
CA LYS A 664 -9.69 -0.16 -28.30
C LYS A 664 -8.54 -1.11 -27.97
N LEU A 665 -8.45 -2.26 -28.64
CA LEU A 665 -7.34 -3.20 -28.45
C LEU A 665 -5.97 -2.55 -28.78
N LEU A 666 -5.90 -1.77 -29.86
CA LEU A 666 -4.70 -1.01 -30.22
C LEU A 666 -4.39 0.10 -29.20
N ASP A 667 -5.40 0.81 -28.72
CA ASP A 667 -5.25 1.88 -27.72
C ASP A 667 -4.80 1.31 -26.36
N ASP A 668 -5.34 0.17 -25.94
CA ASP A 668 -4.96 -0.51 -24.70
C ASP A 668 -3.50 -1.02 -24.77
N ASN A 669 -3.08 -1.55 -25.93
CA ASN A 669 -1.67 -1.91 -26.15
C ASN A 669 -0.75 -0.69 -26.13
N PHE A 670 -1.18 0.43 -26.70
CA PHE A 670 -0.44 1.69 -26.61
C PHE A 670 -0.31 2.20 -25.17
N GLN A 671 -1.36 2.10 -24.36
CA GLN A 671 -1.29 2.44 -22.94
C GLN A 671 -0.26 1.59 -22.21
N LYS A 672 -0.26 0.27 -22.48
CA LYS A 672 0.72 -0.67 -21.92
C LYS A 672 2.15 -0.24 -22.28
N ASP A 673 2.40 0.10 -23.54
CA ASP A 673 3.72 0.49 -24.03
C ASP A 673 4.25 1.77 -23.37
N LEU A 674 3.39 2.77 -23.20
CA LEU A 674 3.72 4.01 -22.51
C LEU A 674 4.08 3.75 -21.04
N LEU A 675 3.33 2.88 -20.35
CA LEU A 675 3.59 2.53 -18.96
C LEU A 675 4.87 1.72 -18.78
N ASP A 676 5.15 0.79 -19.71
CA ASP A 676 6.40 0.02 -19.74
C ASP A 676 7.61 0.93 -20.00
N GLN A 677 7.46 1.94 -20.87
CA GLN A 677 8.48 2.96 -21.05
C GLN A 677 8.70 3.82 -19.81
N CYS A 678 7.65 4.22 -19.09
CA CYS A 678 7.81 4.90 -17.80
C CYS A 678 8.56 4.03 -16.77
N LYS A 679 8.31 2.71 -16.76
CA LYS A 679 9.05 1.78 -15.90
C LYS A 679 10.52 1.65 -16.32
N SER A 680 10.79 1.60 -17.62
CA SER A 680 12.14 1.48 -18.17
C SER A 680 12.98 2.75 -17.96
N GLN A 681 12.38 3.94 -18.14
CA GLN A 681 13.04 5.23 -17.93
C GLN A 681 13.35 5.49 -16.45
N PHE A 682 12.52 4.98 -15.53
CA PHE A 682 12.67 5.18 -14.08
C PHE A 682 12.73 3.84 -13.32
N PRO A 683 13.79 3.03 -13.51
CA PRO A 683 13.85 1.67 -12.99
C PRO A 683 14.06 1.61 -11.47
N LYS A 684 14.46 2.73 -10.84
CA LYS A 684 14.66 2.84 -9.38
C LYS A 684 13.56 3.66 -8.71
N ALA A 685 12.41 3.85 -9.35
CA ALA A 685 11.26 4.54 -8.78
C ALA A 685 10.65 3.74 -7.62
N ASP A 686 11.27 3.86 -6.46
CA ASP A 686 10.87 3.28 -5.19
C ASP A 686 10.91 4.35 -4.09
N VAL A 687 10.42 4.01 -2.90
CA VAL A 687 10.38 4.91 -1.74
C VAL A 687 11.76 5.39 -1.27
N PHE A 688 12.86 4.81 -1.79
CA PHE A 688 14.23 5.24 -1.49
C PHE A 688 14.77 6.25 -2.50
N HIS A 689 14.13 6.42 -3.67
CA HIS A 689 14.49 7.38 -4.71
C HIS A 689 13.28 8.24 -5.08
N LEU A 690 12.82 9.05 -4.11
CA LEU A 690 11.61 9.88 -4.22
C LEU A 690 11.56 10.71 -5.50
N LYS A 691 12.69 11.20 -6.00
CA LYS A 691 12.77 11.92 -7.27
C LYS A 691 12.33 11.06 -8.46
N GLN A 692 12.90 9.86 -8.63
CA GLN A 692 12.48 8.93 -9.69
C GLN A 692 11.05 8.43 -9.47
N LEU A 693 10.62 8.32 -8.21
CA LEU A 693 9.23 8.00 -7.89
C LEU A 693 8.27 9.09 -8.39
N PHE A 694 8.57 10.37 -8.16
CA PHE A 694 7.80 11.50 -8.67
C PHE A 694 7.87 11.61 -10.21
N GLU A 695 9.06 11.46 -10.81
CA GLU A 695 9.25 11.50 -12.26
C GLU A 695 8.47 10.35 -12.95
N ARG A 696 8.50 9.13 -12.38
CA ARG A 696 7.70 8.01 -12.88
C ARG A 696 6.21 8.26 -12.72
N LYS A 697 5.78 8.86 -11.61
CA LYS A 697 4.37 9.23 -11.40
C LYS A 697 3.90 10.24 -12.45
N TRP A 698 4.71 11.27 -12.72
CA TRP A 698 4.42 12.26 -13.75
C TRP A 698 4.40 11.65 -15.15
N CYS A 699 5.36 10.77 -15.46
CA CYS A 699 5.37 10.00 -16.71
C CYS A 699 4.07 9.23 -16.91
N LYS A 700 3.59 8.52 -15.88
CA LYS A 700 2.33 7.77 -15.93
C LYS A 700 1.11 8.69 -16.13
N THR A 701 1.09 9.88 -15.52
CA THR A 701 0.04 10.88 -15.75
C THR A 701 0.00 11.32 -17.20
N VAL A 702 1.15 11.65 -17.79
CA VAL A 702 1.24 12.00 -19.22
C VAL A 702 0.79 10.83 -20.09
N ALA A 703 1.23 9.60 -19.79
CA ALA A 703 0.82 8.40 -20.51
C ALA A 703 -0.71 8.21 -20.51
N LYS A 704 -1.36 8.42 -19.36
CA LYS A 704 -2.82 8.34 -19.24
C LYS A 704 -3.53 9.37 -20.10
N VAL A 705 -3.06 10.62 -20.10
CA VAL A 705 -3.65 11.68 -20.94
C VAL A 705 -3.46 11.38 -22.43
N TYR A 706 -2.33 10.81 -22.83
CA TYR A 706 -2.11 10.36 -24.21
C TYR A 706 -3.06 9.21 -24.61
N TYR A 707 -3.31 8.26 -23.72
CA TYR A 707 -4.32 7.21 -23.95
C TYR A 707 -5.72 7.81 -24.12
N GLU A 708 -6.15 8.68 -23.20
CA GLU A 708 -7.46 9.33 -23.28
C GLU A 708 -7.61 10.19 -24.55
N PHE A 709 -6.53 10.85 -24.95
CA PHE A 709 -6.46 11.63 -26.18
C PHE A 709 -6.71 10.75 -27.41
N VAL A 710 -6.02 9.62 -27.56
CA VAL A 710 -6.24 8.73 -28.72
C VAL A 710 -7.62 8.05 -28.67
N ARG A 711 -8.14 7.72 -27.47
CA ARG A 711 -9.51 7.23 -27.30
C ARG A 711 -10.55 8.23 -27.81
N LEU A 712 -10.39 9.51 -27.46
CA LEU A 712 -11.28 10.61 -27.85
C LEU A 712 -11.17 10.95 -29.34
N CYS A 713 -9.95 11.24 -29.81
CA CYS A 713 -9.72 11.73 -31.16
C CYS A 713 -9.80 10.61 -32.21
N GLY A 714 -9.39 9.39 -31.89
CA GLY A 714 -9.54 8.22 -32.75
C GLY A 714 -11.00 7.81 -33.00
N GLY A 715 -11.94 8.24 -32.13
CA GLY A 715 -13.38 8.01 -32.26
C GLY A 715 -14.16 9.18 -32.90
N GLY A 716 -13.47 10.19 -33.44
CA GLY A 716 -14.10 11.35 -34.10
C GLY A 716 -14.50 12.51 -33.18
N GLY A 717 -14.15 12.46 -31.89
CA GLY A 717 -14.46 13.51 -30.90
C GLY A 717 -13.45 14.65 -30.81
N CYS A 718 -12.60 14.85 -31.82
CA CYS A 718 -11.38 15.65 -31.70
C CYS A 718 -11.58 17.18 -31.83
N LYS A 719 -12.21 17.80 -30.82
CA LYS A 719 -12.33 19.26 -30.72
C LYS A 719 -11.15 19.85 -29.93
N VAL A 720 -10.52 20.92 -30.46
CA VAL A 720 -9.35 21.56 -29.82
C VAL A 720 -9.60 21.90 -28.35
N GLU A 721 -10.75 22.46 -28.02
CA GLU A 721 -11.04 22.88 -26.65
C GLU A 721 -11.19 21.68 -25.69
N THR A 722 -11.75 20.58 -26.17
CA THR A 722 -11.86 19.33 -25.40
C THR A 722 -10.46 18.76 -25.13
N VAL A 723 -9.60 18.72 -26.15
CA VAL A 723 -8.22 18.25 -26.01
C VAL A 723 -7.42 19.20 -25.10
N LYS A 724 -7.61 20.52 -25.21
CA LYS A 724 -6.96 21.48 -24.31
C LYS A 724 -7.35 21.25 -22.85
N ASN A 725 -8.63 21.05 -22.56
CA ASN A 725 -9.07 20.80 -21.19
C ASN A 725 -8.54 19.48 -20.63
N MET A 726 -8.39 18.46 -21.47
CA MET A 726 -7.75 17.20 -21.10
C MET A 726 -6.27 17.41 -20.73
N PHE A 727 -5.52 18.12 -21.56
CA PHE A 727 -4.09 18.38 -21.31
C PHE A 727 -3.83 19.35 -20.15
N LYS A 728 -4.78 20.24 -19.78
CA LYS A 728 -4.70 21.04 -18.54
C LYS A 728 -4.62 20.16 -17.29
N GLY A 729 -5.15 18.94 -17.32
CA GLY A 729 -5.04 17.98 -16.22
C GLY A 729 -3.60 17.52 -15.95
N ILE A 730 -2.66 17.79 -16.86
CA ILE A 730 -1.23 17.58 -16.66
C ILE A 730 -0.59 18.76 -15.92
N GLU A 731 -1.16 19.97 -15.91
CA GLU A 731 -0.52 21.14 -15.25
C GLU A 731 -0.91 21.32 -13.77
N HIS A 732 -1.94 20.61 -13.31
CA HIS A 732 -2.44 20.59 -11.93
C HIS A 732 -1.88 19.40 -11.15
#